data_AF-A0A9P7HEK7-F1
#
_entry.id   AF-A0A9P7HEK7-F1
#
_cell.length_a   1.000
_cell.length_b   1.000
_cell.length_c   1.000
_cell.angle_alpha   90.00
_cell.angle_beta   90.00
_cell.angle_gamma   90.00
#
_symmetry.space_group_name_H-M   'P 1'
#
loop_
_entity.id
_entity.type
_entity.pdbx_description
1 polymer ?
#
loop_
_entity_poly.entity_id
_entity_poly.type
_entity_poly.pdbx_seq_one_letter_code
_entity_poly.pdbx_strand_id
1 'polypeptide(L)'
;MGCCWGNRKKQVVGLADQKWEYINLCDFKSRGCGTVLAYIYLWLMLLVSVAVYVVDSFTAVNLLVFDRWSSKIDPAISFDVTKWIFSICIILSFINLAYEGIRAFRVIRRGNVAESYLDSLAVRWESVRLGSQGWKRFLVFAELTKSKEGAQYIALFTYFNFQAWIRVIVCSGPRQVLNAFTLKSVYEAKLTPTADNVGESIAGFFENIKILAEEDYQQALVLSGMCFTCVIWIFSALFLLAAVLFWLLFLVHWIPSADGGLSGYCERKVTKALMKIVTKTVNKALAREETNRMKAEVKAAKKNGEKLNPERMATLPTLPNVGLVSKMDQPPMLNRNDTMMTLPPYTSRPGTPGGMENGPPAPEPPVPSRRGTTASVASYASRVTAKSGGGYGRIASPVPEVPPMSYEQHLQSRSATDPHGNYGPYPGNQTMMNPMSSLPGRYTESPAPMHSDTGSFFAPPSRAPSTRPMDTYSQNVNTYAPTEVSYSGPREYQAFNPPGRMNTASSVNSYQSRAPMQRPFPIPSYEFFVNSNMPSATSEWHEGELAMQQQLKVPKRGNPTFPGLAAHYGMRVMQSSLVALGTLDNEGRPWTTVWGGERAFARPVAEGVLAFNSSVDTRHDPVFRALWDGIDEEGVRQGAINRPHGGEGKGMSGLSIDLETRDRVKLVGTFVAGATVDEGKAVQMAMGVTESLGNCPKYLNKKDIIPNTMTPELVSDKLPLSQAALDLIAAADMFFLSSTNGVTMDTNHRGGSPGFIRVIKNEEDELELIYPEFSGNRLYQTLGNFKVNPLVGLVIPDYNTADVLYLTGSASVLVGEEASTYLARTKLAVKITITAVKFVKSGLPFRGSRGEYSPYNPPVRHLLSEHDAHIGVASSKAVTASLTKREILTPSIDRFTFELSSAQPVAQWHAGQYITLDFEPELSNGYSHMADDDPQSLNDDYVRTFTVSSSPDNSKEVQITARKHGPVTTYLRNHKLRVPLEVEVLGFGGEEGFRIPLEPQGHRSIFIAAGVGITPVLAQAPAILQHKVLFTLLWTLRYDDLPLASDTFSRNPGLANLTTLFVTGQPGKGELVDEVERAGARVVKRRIGPDDIESFKGQNARFFLCTAPALLSALEGWLYGEKVVWEDFGY
;
A
#
# COMPACT_ATOMS: atom_id res chain seq x y z
N MET A 1 -2.49 -21.01 41.70
CA MET A 1 -1.91 -19.86 42.43
C MET A 1 -0.53 -19.57 41.87
N GLY A 2 -0.08 -18.32 41.90
CA GLY A 2 1.20 -17.91 41.32
C GLY A 2 1.34 -16.39 41.38
N CYS A 3 1.63 -15.86 42.57
CA CYS A 3 1.67 -14.42 42.80
C CYS A 3 2.99 -13.80 42.34
N CYS A 4 2.88 -12.67 41.63
CA CYS A 4 3.79 -11.52 41.66
C CYS A 4 5.29 -11.74 41.93
N TRP A 5 5.99 -12.58 41.16
CA TRP A 5 7.36 -12.30 40.66
C TRP A 5 7.81 -13.33 39.60
N GLY A 6 8.91 -13.04 38.90
CA GLY A 6 9.79 -14.09 38.38
C GLY A 6 9.30 -14.94 37.21
N ASN A 7 8.64 -14.37 36.19
CA ASN A 7 8.55 -15.06 34.89
C ASN A 7 8.56 -14.09 33.71
N ARG A 8 9.67 -14.07 32.95
CA ARG A 8 9.68 -13.53 31.58
C ARG A 8 8.83 -14.47 30.72
N LYS A 9 7.54 -14.13 30.51
CA LYS A 9 6.73 -14.78 29.47
C LYS A 9 7.57 -14.82 28.19
N LYS A 10 7.88 -16.01 27.65
CA LYS A 10 8.30 -16.12 26.24
C LYS A 10 7.25 -15.38 25.42
N GLN A 11 7.72 -14.56 24.49
CA GLN A 11 6.84 -13.77 23.63
C GLN A 11 6.07 -14.74 22.73
N VAL A 12 4.85 -15.09 23.15
CA VAL A 12 3.92 -15.86 22.32
C VAL A 12 3.77 -15.10 21.01
N VAL A 13 3.99 -15.79 19.89
CA VAL A 13 3.95 -15.19 18.56
C VAL A 13 2.50 -14.79 18.26
N GLY A 14 2.16 -13.56 18.62
CA GLY A 14 0.84 -13.00 18.38
C GLY A 14 0.64 -12.81 16.88
N LEU A 15 -0.35 -13.53 16.32
CA LEU A 15 -0.81 -13.27 14.95
C LEU A 15 -1.20 -11.79 14.84
N ALA A 16 -0.82 -11.13 13.74
CA ALA A 16 -1.06 -9.70 13.53
C ALA A 16 -2.54 -9.33 13.75
N ASP A 17 -3.44 -10.21 13.26
CA ASP A 17 -4.90 -10.22 13.36
C ASP A 17 -5.46 -9.99 14.78
N GLN A 18 -4.65 -10.18 15.83
CA GLN A 18 -5.05 -10.02 17.23
C GLN A 18 -4.92 -8.59 17.75
N LYS A 19 -4.33 -7.66 16.98
CA LYS A 19 -4.18 -6.26 17.38
C LYS A 19 -5.34 -5.37 16.93
N TRP A 20 -5.59 -4.30 17.68
CA TRP A 20 -6.53 -3.22 17.31
C TRP A 20 -6.28 -2.60 15.93
N GLU A 21 -5.05 -2.68 15.42
CA GLU A 21 -4.63 -2.15 14.12
C GLU A 21 -5.23 -2.92 12.92
N TYR A 22 -5.57 -4.21 13.10
CA TYR A 22 -5.99 -5.13 12.02
C TYR A 22 -7.50 -5.48 12.08
N ILE A 23 -8.24 -4.84 13.00
CA ILE A 23 -9.67 -5.11 13.22
C ILE A 23 -10.48 -3.87 12.82
N ASN A 24 -11.26 -3.98 11.75
CA ASN A 24 -12.13 -2.90 11.29
C ASN A 24 -13.25 -2.62 12.32
N LEU A 25 -13.03 -1.59 13.14
CA LEU A 25 -13.95 -1.13 14.17
C LEU A 25 -15.32 -0.64 13.63
N CYS A 26 -15.49 -0.45 12.33
CA CYS A 26 -16.75 0.00 11.73
C CYS A 26 -17.77 -1.12 11.46
N ASP A 27 -17.34 -2.38 11.42
CA ASP A 27 -18.23 -3.53 11.17
C ASP A 27 -19.02 -3.96 12.43
N PHE A 28 -18.46 -3.66 13.60
CA PHE A 28 -19.08 -3.89 14.90
C PHE A 28 -20.18 -2.86 15.15
N LYS A 29 -21.44 -3.29 15.11
CA LYS A 29 -22.62 -2.44 15.30
C LYS A 29 -23.54 -3.04 16.36
N SER A 30 -24.05 -2.19 17.26
CA SER A 30 -25.03 -2.59 18.28
C SER A 30 -26.30 -3.16 17.61
N ARG A 31 -26.91 -4.14 18.28
CA ARG A 31 -28.08 -4.88 17.78
C ARG A 31 -29.29 -4.86 18.73
N GLY A 32 -29.23 -4.06 19.80
CA GLY A 32 -30.29 -3.91 20.79
C GLY A 32 -29.91 -2.95 21.92
N CYS A 33 -30.90 -2.55 22.72
CA CYS A 33 -30.76 -1.54 23.77
C CYS A 33 -29.73 -1.91 24.86
N GLY A 34 -29.65 -3.20 25.24
CA GLY A 34 -28.79 -3.66 26.33
C GLY A 34 -27.31 -3.29 26.23
N THR A 35 -26.74 -3.20 25.01
CA THR A 35 -25.36 -2.73 24.82
C THR A 35 -25.18 -1.23 25.08
N VAL A 36 -26.23 -0.42 24.88
CA VAL A 36 -26.20 1.02 25.20
C VAL A 36 -26.33 1.21 26.71
N LEU A 37 -27.26 0.50 27.36
CA LEU A 37 -27.42 0.51 28.82
C LEU A 37 -26.14 0.06 29.55
N ALA A 38 -25.48 -0.99 29.08
CA ALA A 38 -24.20 -1.45 29.64
C ALA A 38 -23.06 -0.41 29.51
N TYR A 39 -23.07 0.42 28.46
CA TYR A 39 -22.10 1.50 28.29
C TYR A 39 -22.40 2.71 29.18
N ILE A 40 -23.68 3.08 29.31
CA ILE A 40 -24.12 4.11 30.28
C ILE A 40 -23.76 3.68 31.71
N TYR A 41 -24.00 2.41 32.05
CA TYR A 41 -23.62 1.83 33.34
C TYR A 41 -22.10 1.86 33.58
N LEU A 42 -21.27 1.60 32.55
CA LEU A 42 -19.80 1.73 32.65
C LEU A 42 -19.40 3.16 33.03
N TRP A 43 -19.96 4.18 32.38
CA TRP A 43 -19.70 5.59 32.71
C TRP A 43 -20.24 5.99 34.10
N LEU A 44 -21.42 5.51 34.50
CA LEU A 44 -21.97 5.73 35.84
C LEU A 44 -21.07 5.14 36.93
N MET A 45 -20.63 3.89 36.77
CA MET A 45 -19.74 3.21 37.72
C MET A 45 -18.32 3.82 37.73
N LEU A 46 -17.87 4.42 36.62
CA LEU A 46 -16.64 5.22 36.59
C LEU A 46 -16.78 6.48 37.46
N LEU A 47 -17.87 7.23 37.30
CA LEU A 47 -18.14 8.45 38.08
C LEU A 47 -18.22 8.13 39.58
N VAL A 48 -18.99 7.10 39.96
CA VAL A 48 -19.07 6.63 41.35
C VAL A 48 -17.69 6.21 41.88
N SER A 49 -16.88 5.51 41.08
CA SER A 49 -15.52 5.12 41.50
C SER A 49 -14.61 6.32 41.71
N VAL A 50 -14.71 7.39 40.90
CA VAL A 50 -13.94 8.63 41.09
C VAL A 50 -14.41 9.36 42.35
N ALA A 51 -15.73 9.48 42.56
CA ALA A 51 -16.28 10.11 43.75
C ALA A 51 -15.82 9.43 45.06
N VAL A 52 -15.80 8.08 45.09
CA VAL A 52 -15.28 7.33 46.25
C VAL A 52 -13.81 7.62 46.50
N TYR A 53 -12.95 7.70 45.47
CA TYR A 53 -11.54 8.05 45.66
C TYR A 53 -11.35 9.51 46.13
N VAL A 54 -12.20 10.45 45.72
CA VAL A 54 -12.17 11.84 46.22
C VAL A 54 -12.58 11.91 47.70
N VAL A 55 -13.59 11.14 48.11
CA VAL A 55 -13.99 11.03 49.54
C VAL A 55 -12.89 10.35 50.36
N ASP A 56 -12.32 9.24 49.88
CA ASP A 56 -11.17 8.58 50.52
C ASP A 56 -9.99 9.56 50.70
N SER A 57 -9.67 10.39 49.71
CA SER A 57 -8.64 11.44 49.83
C SER A 57 -8.97 12.48 50.90
N PHE A 58 -10.21 12.97 50.96
CA PHE A 58 -10.66 13.93 51.96
C PHE A 58 -10.58 13.34 53.39
N THR A 59 -11.05 12.10 53.57
CA THR A 59 -10.94 11.39 54.85
C THR A 59 -9.48 11.19 55.26
N ALA A 60 -8.59 10.76 54.35
CA ALA A 60 -7.17 10.60 54.66
C ALA A 60 -6.50 11.92 55.08
N VAL A 61 -6.81 13.04 54.42
CA VAL A 61 -6.28 14.37 54.81
C VAL A 61 -6.78 14.78 56.20
N ASN A 62 -8.08 14.60 56.51
CA ASN A 62 -8.63 14.95 57.82
C ASN A 62 -8.03 14.10 58.96
N LEU A 63 -7.75 12.82 58.72
CA LEU A 63 -7.16 11.91 59.70
C LEU A 63 -5.65 12.09 59.90
N LEU A 64 -4.92 12.58 58.89
CA LEU A 64 -3.45 12.71 58.93
C LEU A 64 -2.94 14.14 59.20
N VAL A 65 -3.72 15.17 58.83
CA VAL A 65 -3.29 16.59 58.91
C VAL A 65 -4.03 17.35 60.00
N PHE A 66 -5.30 17.01 60.27
CA PHE A 66 -6.17 17.77 61.16
C PHE A 66 -6.58 17.02 62.44
N ASP A 67 -6.20 15.75 62.57
CA ASP A 67 -6.53 14.83 63.68
C ASP A 67 -8.02 14.87 64.08
N ARG A 68 -8.90 14.96 63.08
CA ARG A 68 -10.35 15.06 63.24
C ARG A 68 -11.06 13.91 62.56
N TRP A 69 -11.88 13.20 63.33
CA TRP A 69 -12.88 12.29 62.79
C TRP A 69 -13.95 13.08 62.02
N SER A 70 -14.41 12.57 60.87
CA SER A 70 -15.29 13.32 59.95
C SER A 70 -16.77 13.37 60.34
N SER A 71 -17.14 12.90 61.54
CA SER A 71 -18.51 12.82 62.04
C SER A 71 -18.57 12.92 63.56
N LYS A 72 -19.69 13.41 64.11
CA LYS A 72 -19.97 13.53 65.57
C LYS A 72 -20.21 12.18 66.28
N ILE A 73 -19.63 11.09 65.79
CA ILE A 73 -19.84 9.73 66.27
C ILE A 73 -18.46 9.10 66.44
N ASP A 74 -18.07 8.83 67.69
CA ASP A 74 -16.79 8.19 67.98
C ASP A 74 -16.73 6.75 67.43
N PRO A 75 -15.59 6.31 66.88
CA PRO A 75 -15.43 4.94 66.42
C PRO A 75 -15.49 3.95 67.59
N ALA A 76 -16.05 2.75 67.35
CA ALA A 76 -16.19 1.69 68.35
C ALA A 76 -14.85 1.11 68.87
N ILE A 77 -13.72 1.55 68.30
CA ILE A 77 -12.34 1.18 68.65
C ILE A 77 -11.55 2.49 68.69
N SER A 78 -10.58 2.60 69.62
CA SER A 78 -9.85 3.84 69.91
C SER A 78 -9.37 4.60 68.68
N PHE A 79 -9.48 5.93 68.75
CA PHE A 79 -9.25 6.83 67.61
C PHE A 79 -7.87 6.63 66.96
N ASP A 80 -6.81 6.45 67.74
CA ASP A 80 -5.44 6.24 67.22
C ASP A 80 -5.32 4.98 66.35
N VAL A 81 -5.92 3.87 66.78
CA VAL A 81 -5.91 2.60 66.04
C VAL A 81 -6.73 2.74 64.76
N THR A 82 -7.90 3.38 64.85
CA THR A 82 -8.80 3.63 63.72
C THR A 82 -8.13 4.57 62.68
N LYS A 83 -7.52 5.67 63.12
CA LYS A 83 -6.77 6.65 62.30
C LYS A 83 -5.73 5.97 61.42
N TRP A 84 -4.88 5.12 62.00
CA TRP A 84 -3.83 4.43 61.25
C TRP A 84 -4.38 3.38 60.28
N ILE A 85 -5.36 2.56 60.70
CA ILE A 85 -5.93 1.52 59.82
C ILE A 85 -6.60 2.14 58.59
N PHE A 86 -7.41 3.19 58.74
CA PHE A 86 -8.03 3.88 57.61
C PHE A 86 -6.98 4.50 56.68
N SER A 87 -6.02 5.25 57.23
CA SER A 87 -4.97 5.91 56.46
C SER A 87 -4.14 4.93 55.64
N ILE A 88 -3.71 3.81 56.26
CA ILE A 88 -2.94 2.75 55.58
C ILE A 88 -3.78 2.08 54.48
N CYS A 89 -5.06 1.76 54.73
CA CYS A 89 -5.94 1.16 53.72
C CYS A 89 -6.11 2.07 52.50
N ILE A 90 -6.26 3.38 52.71
CA ILE A 90 -6.43 4.36 51.63
C ILE A 90 -5.13 4.50 50.83
N ILE A 91 -3.98 4.65 51.49
CA ILE A 91 -2.66 4.71 50.83
C ILE A 91 -2.39 3.45 50.00
N LEU A 92 -2.64 2.25 50.56
CA LEU A 92 -2.50 0.99 49.83
C LEU A 92 -3.46 0.90 48.63
N SER A 93 -4.65 1.49 48.71
CA SER A 93 -5.60 1.55 47.59
C SER A 93 -5.10 2.43 46.43
N PHE A 94 -4.40 3.53 46.72
CA PHE A 94 -3.76 4.38 45.71
C PHE A 94 -2.52 3.71 45.10
N ILE A 95 -1.68 3.04 45.92
CA ILE A 95 -0.53 2.27 45.43
C ILE A 95 -0.99 1.14 44.50
N ASN A 96 -2.04 0.40 44.88
CA ASN A 96 -2.61 -0.65 44.04
C ASN A 96 -3.22 -0.08 42.75
N LEU A 97 -3.92 1.05 42.80
CA LEU A 97 -4.46 1.74 41.61
C LEU A 97 -3.33 2.18 40.66
N ALA A 98 -2.23 2.72 41.17
CA ALA A 98 -1.07 3.11 40.37
C ALA A 98 -0.39 1.88 39.71
N TYR A 99 -0.24 0.78 40.45
CA TYR A 99 0.28 -0.48 39.93
C TYR A 99 -0.60 -1.07 38.82
N GLU A 100 -1.93 -1.13 39.03
CA GLU A 100 -2.90 -1.56 38.02
C GLU A 100 -2.85 -0.62 36.79
N GLY A 101 -2.76 0.70 36.99
CA GLY A 101 -2.63 1.68 35.92
C GLY A 101 -1.39 1.48 35.05
N ILE A 102 -0.23 1.26 35.68
CA ILE A 102 1.03 0.95 34.98
C ILE A 102 0.93 -0.38 34.22
N ARG A 103 0.24 -1.39 34.79
CA ARG A 103 0.02 -2.69 34.13
C ARG A 103 -0.89 -2.55 32.91
N ALA A 104 -2.03 -1.89 33.06
CA ALA A 104 -2.99 -1.62 31.98
C ALA A 104 -2.35 -0.80 30.84
N PHE A 105 -1.58 0.25 31.17
CA PHE A 105 -0.88 1.07 30.19
C PHE A 105 0.16 0.29 29.37
N ARG A 106 0.87 -0.67 29.99
CA ARG A 106 1.78 -1.59 29.29
C ARG A 106 1.03 -2.56 28.37
N VAL A 107 -0.17 -3.01 28.75
CA VAL A 107 -1.02 -3.87 27.92
C VAL A 107 -1.58 -3.08 26.71
N ILE A 108 -2.12 -1.89 26.94
CA ILE A 108 -2.63 -1.00 25.88
C ILE A 108 -1.53 -0.69 24.84
N ARG A 109 -0.29 -0.42 25.29
CA ARG A 109 0.87 -0.20 24.40
C ARG A 109 1.27 -1.40 23.53
N ARG A 110 0.80 -2.62 23.82
CA ARG A 110 1.03 -3.81 22.97
C ARG A 110 0.00 -3.92 21.83
N GLY A 111 -1.14 -3.25 21.96
CA GLY A 111 -2.21 -3.26 20.96
C GLY A 111 -3.03 -4.57 20.85
N ASN A 112 -2.66 -5.64 21.56
CA ASN A 112 -3.35 -6.94 21.52
C ASN A 112 -4.73 -6.86 22.20
N VAL A 113 -5.80 -7.19 21.47
CA VAL A 113 -7.18 -7.14 21.94
C VAL A 113 -7.48 -8.19 23.01
N ALA A 114 -6.90 -9.38 22.92
CA ALA A 114 -7.12 -10.46 23.89
C ALA A 114 -6.43 -10.15 25.24
N GLU A 115 -5.20 -9.63 25.22
CA GLU A 115 -4.55 -9.10 26.43
C GLU A 115 -5.34 -7.90 26.99
N SER A 116 -5.81 -6.99 26.13
CA SER A 116 -6.60 -5.82 26.54
C SER A 116 -7.94 -6.20 27.18
N TYR A 117 -8.58 -7.29 26.74
CA TYR A 117 -9.82 -7.79 27.33
C TYR A 117 -9.60 -8.43 28.72
N LEU A 118 -8.44 -9.06 28.92
CA LEU A 118 -8.13 -9.73 30.17
C LEU A 118 -7.65 -8.80 31.29
N ASP A 119 -7.24 -7.55 31.03
CA ASP A 119 -7.03 -6.58 32.09
C ASP A 119 -8.28 -5.71 32.33
N SER A 120 -8.90 -5.86 33.50
CA SER A 120 -10.16 -5.20 33.85
C SER A 120 -10.09 -3.66 33.92
N LEU A 121 -8.90 -3.07 33.99
CA LEU A 121 -8.69 -1.62 33.89
C LEU A 121 -8.40 -1.19 32.45
N ALA A 122 -7.68 -1.99 31.66
CA ALA A 122 -7.47 -1.74 30.23
C ALA A 122 -8.80 -1.73 29.44
N VAL A 123 -9.72 -2.66 29.72
CA VAL A 123 -11.08 -2.67 29.14
C VAL A 123 -11.80 -1.34 29.38
N ARG A 124 -11.74 -0.82 30.62
CA ARG A 124 -12.39 0.44 31.00
C ARG A 124 -11.74 1.61 30.25
N TRP A 125 -10.41 1.70 30.27
CA TRP A 125 -9.65 2.77 29.62
C TRP A 125 -9.94 2.83 28.12
N GLU A 126 -9.88 1.70 27.40
CA GLU A 126 -10.12 1.67 25.95
C GLU A 126 -11.60 1.90 25.58
N SER A 127 -12.54 1.62 26.48
CA SER A 127 -13.97 1.93 26.29
C SER A 127 -14.31 3.42 26.54
N VAL A 128 -13.56 4.07 27.43
CA VAL A 128 -13.74 5.47 27.89
C VAL A 128 -12.94 6.46 27.04
N ARG A 129 -12.00 5.98 26.23
CA ARG A 129 -11.11 6.77 25.37
C ARG A 129 -11.89 7.76 24.48
N LEU A 130 -11.60 9.06 24.67
CA LEU A 130 -12.25 10.18 23.99
C LEU A 130 -12.20 10.03 22.46
N GLY A 131 -13.33 10.37 21.82
CA GLY A 131 -13.51 10.28 20.36
C GLY A 131 -14.36 9.07 19.92
N SER A 132 -14.59 8.95 18.62
CA SER A 132 -15.51 7.96 18.03
C SER A 132 -15.05 6.50 18.12
N GLN A 133 -13.87 6.22 18.69
CA GLN A 133 -13.32 4.87 18.83
C GLN A 133 -13.69 4.19 20.15
N GLY A 134 -13.87 4.89 21.27
CA GLY A 134 -14.13 4.26 22.58
C GLY A 134 -15.37 3.37 22.58
N TRP A 135 -16.48 3.90 22.06
CA TRP A 135 -17.71 3.14 21.82
C TRP A 135 -17.52 1.92 20.89
N LYS A 136 -16.71 2.04 19.83
CA LYS A 136 -16.44 0.93 18.91
C LYS A 136 -15.59 -0.18 19.56
N ARG A 137 -14.57 0.19 20.34
CA ARG A 137 -13.74 -0.73 21.14
C ARG A 137 -14.60 -1.47 22.18
N PHE A 138 -15.50 -0.74 22.85
CA PHE A 138 -16.51 -1.33 23.74
C PHE A 138 -17.42 -2.34 23.01
N LEU A 139 -17.87 -2.09 21.78
CA LEU A 139 -18.68 -3.05 21.02
C LEU A 139 -17.93 -4.37 20.72
N VAL A 140 -16.61 -4.34 20.52
CA VAL A 140 -15.80 -5.56 20.37
C VAL A 140 -15.77 -6.37 21.68
N PHE A 141 -15.51 -5.71 22.81
CA PHE A 141 -15.55 -6.33 24.14
C PHE A 141 -16.95 -6.87 24.51
N ALA A 142 -18.00 -6.14 24.13
CA ALA A 142 -19.39 -6.55 24.34
C ALA A 142 -19.78 -7.76 23.47
N GLU A 143 -19.19 -7.97 22.29
CA GLU A 143 -19.41 -9.17 21.48
C GLU A 143 -18.62 -10.38 22.02
N LEU A 144 -17.37 -10.17 22.47
CA LEU A 144 -16.56 -11.19 23.16
C LEU A 144 -17.28 -11.75 24.40
N THR A 145 -18.01 -10.90 25.12
CA THR A 145 -18.69 -11.24 26.38
C THR A 145 -20.00 -12.02 26.15
N LYS A 146 -20.46 -12.22 24.90
CA LYS A 146 -21.70 -12.97 24.57
C LYS A 146 -21.50 -14.49 24.42
N SER A 147 -20.39 -15.05 24.91
CA SER A 147 -20.17 -16.50 24.89
C SER A 147 -21.24 -17.23 25.72
N LYS A 148 -21.78 -18.33 25.17
CA LYS A 148 -22.81 -19.17 25.82
C LYS A 148 -22.25 -20.44 26.46
N GLU A 149 -20.93 -20.64 26.44
CA GLU A 149 -20.29 -21.82 27.04
C GLU A 149 -20.10 -21.61 28.55
N GLY A 150 -20.94 -22.22 29.39
CA GLY A 150 -20.97 -21.99 30.84
C GLY A 150 -19.62 -22.20 31.55
N ALA A 151 -18.82 -23.18 31.13
CA ALA A 151 -17.49 -23.39 31.70
C ALA A 151 -16.46 -22.32 31.29
N GLN A 152 -16.64 -21.62 30.17
CA GLN A 152 -15.86 -20.41 29.86
C GLN A 152 -16.28 -19.25 30.76
N TYR A 153 -17.57 -19.09 31.02
CA TYR A 153 -18.11 -18.04 31.91
C TYR A 153 -17.58 -18.21 33.34
N ILE A 154 -17.59 -19.43 33.89
CA ILE A 154 -17.03 -19.74 35.22
C ILE A 154 -15.51 -19.44 35.25
N ALA A 155 -14.75 -19.81 34.22
CA ALA A 155 -13.32 -19.51 34.16
C ALA A 155 -13.02 -18.00 34.13
N LEU A 156 -13.76 -17.22 33.34
CA LEU A 156 -13.62 -15.76 33.29
C LEU A 156 -14.08 -15.09 34.59
N PHE A 157 -15.18 -15.56 35.20
CA PHE A 157 -15.67 -15.09 36.49
C PHE A 157 -14.62 -15.27 37.58
N THR A 158 -14.06 -16.48 37.72
CA THR A 158 -13.00 -16.75 38.70
C THR A 158 -11.75 -15.90 38.40
N TYR A 159 -11.38 -15.75 37.14
CA TYR A 159 -10.20 -14.96 36.73
C TYR A 159 -10.32 -13.47 37.11
N PHE A 160 -11.44 -12.82 36.80
CA PHE A 160 -11.63 -11.40 37.13
C PHE A 160 -11.81 -11.16 38.64
N ASN A 161 -12.46 -12.06 39.38
CA ASN A 161 -12.51 -11.97 40.83
C ASN A 161 -11.11 -12.12 41.47
N PHE A 162 -10.28 -13.03 40.96
CA PHE A 162 -8.89 -13.13 41.38
C PHE A 162 -8.05 -11.89 41.02
N GLN A 163 -8.37 -11.12 39.97
CA GLN A 163 -7.69 -9.82 39.76
C GLN A 163 -8.00 -8.80 40.88
N ALA A 164 -9.14 -8.92 41.55
CA ALA A 164 -9.59 -7.98 42.57
C ALA A 164 -9.16 -8.34 44.01
N TRP A 165 -8.51 -9.49 44.26
CA TRP A 165 -8.30 -9.98 45.64
C TRP A 165 -7.54 -9.00 46.54
N ILE A 166 -6.51 -8.32 46.01
CA ILE A 166 -5.72 -7.32 46.75
C ILE A 166 -6.63 -6.16 47.19
N ARG A 167 -7.47 -5.68 46.27
CA ARG A 167 -8.39 -4.57 46.52
C ARG A 167 -9.43 -4.94 47.59
N VAL A 168 -10.06 -6.11 47.47
CA VAL A 168 -11.11 -6.56 48.39
C VAL A 168 -10.55 -6.88 49.78
N ILE A 169 -9.46 -7.64 49.87
CA ILE A 169 -8.93 -8.14 51.15
C ILE A 169 -8.03 -7.08 51.82
N VAL A 170 -7.08 -6.49 51.09
CA VAL A 170 -6.03 -5.64 51.67
C VAL A 170 -6.41 -4.16 51.67
N CYS A 171 -6.88 -3.62 50.54
CA CYS A 171 -7.17 -2.18 50.42
C CYS A 171 -8.53 -1.75 51.01
N SER A 172 -9.47 -2.68 51.16
CA SER A 172 -10.84 -2.41 51.66
C SER A 172 -11.20 -3.20 52.91
N GLY A 173 -10.71 -4.43 53.09
CA GLY A 173 -11.10 -5.32 54.19
C GLY A 173 -11.05 -4.68 55.58
N PRO A 174 -9.88 -4.21 56.07
CA PRO A 174 -9.77 -3.70 57.45
C PRO A 174 -10.65 -2.49 57.71
N ARG A 175 -10.70 -1.51 56.79
CA ARG A 175 -11.58 -0.33 56.93
C ARG A 175 -13.07 -0.68 56.86
N GLN A 176 -13.48 -1.67 56.06
CA GLN A 176 -14.88 -2.07 55.97
C GLN A 176 -15.33 -2.94 57.17
N VAL A 177 -14.42 -3.69 57.79
CA VAL A 177 -14.65 -4.33 59.10
C VAL A 177 -14.83 -3.27 60.20
N LEU A 178 -14.00 -2.21 60.22
CA LEU A 178 -14.20 -1.09 61.15
C LEU A 178 -15.52 -0.34 60.88
N ASN A 179 -15.87 -0.06 59.62
CA ASN A 179 -17.18 0.49 59.27
C ASN A 179 -18.32 -0.39 59.79
N ALA A 180 -18.23 -1.72 59.64
CA ALA A 180 -19.25 -2.65 60.11
C ALA A 180 -19.40 -2.63 61.64
N PHE A 181 -18.30 -2.54 62.40
CA PHE A 181 -18.37 -2.41 63.86
C PHE A 181 -18.96 -1.07 64.30
N THR A 182 -18.60 0.05 63.65
CA THR A 182 -19.20 1.37 63.95
C THR A 182 -20.66 1.45 63.52
N LEU A 183 -21.06 0.82 62.40
CA LEU A 183 -22.47 0.69 62.02
C LEU A 183 -23.24 -0.14 63.06
N LYS A 184 -22.65 -1.24 63.54
CA LYS A 184 -23.25 -2.10 64.58
C LYS A 184 -23.41 -1.34 65.90
N SER A 185 -22.40 -0.60 66.36
CA SER A 185 -22.51 0.18 67.61
C SER A 185 -23.51 1.33 67.51
N VAL A 186 -23.60 2.02 66.36
CA VAL A 186 -24.62 3.06 66.13
C VAL A 186 -26.02 2.46 66.07
N TYR A 187 -26.19 1.29 65.45
CA TYR A 187 -27.46 0.56 65.44
C TYR A 187 -27.87 0.14 66.86
N GLU A 188 -26.99 -0.52 67.61
CA GLU A 188 -27.25 -0.96 68.98
C GLU A 188 -27.45 0.20 69.98
N ALA A 189 -26.85 1.38 69.75
CA ALA A 189 -26.94 2.52 70.65
C ALA A 189 -28.04 3.55 70.31
N LYS A 190 -28.58 3.55 69.08
CA LYS A 190 -29.62 4.51 68.65
C LYS A 190 -30.88 3.88 68.03
N LEU A 191 -30.82 2.66 67.49
CA LEU A 191 -31.84 2.12 66.57
C LEU A 191 -32.08 0.62 66.79
N THR A 192 -32.89 0.26 67.79
CA THR A 192 -33.32 -1.12 68.05
C THR A 192 -34.74 -1.40 67.53
N PRO A 193 -34.90 -1.89 66.28
CA PRO A 193 -36.18 -2.44 65.83
C PRO A 193 -36.37 -3.86 66.37
N THR A 194 -37.47 -4.10 67.07
CA THR A 194 -37.95 -5.44 67.42
C THR A 194 -38.71 -6.04 66.23
N ALA A 195 -38.03 -6.83 65.40
CA ALA A 195 -38.64 -7.55 64.28
C ALA A 195 -37.88 -8.85 63.97
N ASP A 196 -38.59 -9.97 63.88
CA ASP A 196 -38.00 -11.31 63.69
C ASP A 196 -37.71 -11.66 62.21
N ASN A 197 -38.07 -10.80 61.25
CA ASN A 197 -37.88 -11.03 59.81
C ASN A 197 -36.82 -10.13 59.17
N VAL A 198 -35.96 -10.75 58.36
CA VAL A 198 -34.87 -10.07 57.63
C VAL A 198 -35.40 -8.99 56.66
N GLY A 199 -36.55 -9.22 56.01
CA GLY A 199 -37.12 -8.26 55.07
C GLY A 199 -37.64 -6.98 55.75
N GLU A 200 -38.29 -7.13 56.89
CA GLU A 200 -38.84 -6.02 57.68
C GLU A 200 -37.72 -5.24 58.38
N SER A 201 -36.68 -5.93 58.86
CA SER A 201 -35.45 -5.32 59.39
C SER A 201 -34.75 -4.39 58.37
N ILE A 202 -34.68 -4.79 57.09
CA ILE A 202 -34.11 -3.95 56.03
C ILE A 202 -34.98 -2.73 55.75
N ALA A 203 -36.31 -2.87 55.71
CA ALA A 203 -37.21 -1.75 55.49
C ALA A 203 -37.14 -0.73 56.64
N GLY A 204 -37.26 -1.20 57.89
CA GLY A 204 -37.15 -0.35 59.08
C GLY A 204 -35.79 0.32 59.22
N PHE A 205 -34.69 -0.30 58.76
CA PHE A 205 -33.38 0.34 58.71
C PHE A 205 -33.35 1.59 57.79
N PHE A 206 -34.03 1.55 56.64
CA PHE A 206 -34.13 2.72 55.76
C PHE A 206 -35.06 3.80 56.30
N GLU A 207 -36.17 3.44 56.94
CA GLU A 207 -37.05 4.42 57.60
C GLU A 207 -36.36 5.09 58.80
N ASN A 208 -35.60 4.32 59.59
CA ASN A 208 -34.79 4.84 60.69
C ASN A 208 -33.65 5.76 60.22
N ILE A 209 -33.00 5.46 59.08
CA ILE A 209 -32.03 6.38 58.46
C ILE A 209 -32.72 7.67 57.98
N LYS A 210 -33.97 7.59 57.48
CA LYS A 210 -34.74 8.78 57.09
C LYS A 210 -35.04 9.67 58.31
N ILE A 211 -35.49 9.09 59.43
CA ILE A 211 -35.73 9.81 60.68
C ILE A 211 -34.41 10.48 61.16
N LEU A 212 -33.29 9.76 61.16
CA LEU A 212 -31.99 10.32 61.54
C LEU A 212 -31.50 11.43 60.58
N ALA A 213 -31.90 11.41 59.30
CA ALA A 213 -31.61 12.46 58.33
C ALA A 213 -32.44 13.74 58.53
N GLU A 214 -33.59 13.64 59.20
CA GLU A 214 -34.41 14.78 59.64
C GLU A 214 -33.82 15.45 60.91
N GLU A 215 -33.02 14.73 61.71
CA GLU A 215 -32.30 15.27 62.89
C GLU A 215 -30.90 15.85 62.58
N ASP A 216 -30.02 15.09 61.92
CA ASP A 216 -28.68 15.55 61.52
C ASP A 216 -28.28 14.95 60.17
N TYR A 217 -28.55 15.73 59.12
CA TYR A 217 -28.24 15.40 57.72
C TYR A 217 -26.76 15.03 57.50
N GLN A 218 -25.82 15.61 58.25
CA GLN A 218 -24.39 15.29 58.10
C GLN A 218 -24.08 13.90 58.67
N GLN A 219 -24.66 13.54 59.81
CA GLN A 219 -24.53 12.19 60.38
C GLN A 219 -25.16 11.14 59.46
N ALA A 220 -26.38 11.37 58.97
CA ALA A 220 -27.08 10.42 58.10
C ALA A 220 -26.39 10.21 56.74
N LEU A 221 -25.81 11.26 56.14
CA LEU A 221 -25.05 11.16 54.89
C LEU A 221 -23.77 10.34 55.05
N VAL A 222 -23.04 10.50 56.17
CA VAL A 222 -21.85 9.69 56.47
C VAL A 222 -22.22 8.24 56.76
N LEU A 223 -23.25 8.02 57.59
CA LEU A 223 -23.69 6.67 57.99
C LEU A 223 -24.20 5.85 56.79
N SER A 224 -25.00 6.47 55.91
CA SER A 224 -25.47 5.83 54.68
C SER A 224 -24.33 5.53 53.70
N GLY A 225 -23.32 6.40 53.59
CA GLY A 225 -22.10 6.14 52.81
C GLY A 225 -21.25 4.97 53.36
N MET A 226 -21.09 4.89 54.69
CA MET A 226 -20.43 3.76 55.35
C MET A 226 -21.19 2.46 55.11
N CYS A 227 -22.52 2.46 55.27
CA CYS A 227 -23.37 1.30 55.00
C CYS A 227 -23.28 0.84 53.53
N PHE A 228 -23.46 1.75 52.58
CA PHE A 228 -23.41 1.48 51.15
C PHE A 228 -22.07 0.86 50.70
N THR A 229 -20.95 1.42 51.17
CA THR A 229 -19.62 0.88 50.83
C THR A 229 -19.33 -0.47 51.52
N CYS A 230 -19.85 -0.69 52.72
CA CYS A 230 -19.78 -1.99 53.41
C CYS A 230 -20.58 -3.07 52.65
N VAL A 231 -21.81 -2.78 52.22
CA VAL A 231 -22.65 -3.71 51.44
C VAL A 231 -21.99 -4.09 50.11
N ILE A 232 -21.43 -3.12 49.38
CA ILE A 232 -20.67 -3.39 48.13
C ILE A 232 -19.45 -4.27 48.40
N TRP A 233 -18.75 -4.06 49.52
CA TRP A 233 -17.62 -4.88 49.92
C TRP A 233 -18.05 -6.32 50.28
N ILE A 234 -19.17 -6.51 50.99
CA ILE A 234 -19.72 -7.85 51.30
C ILE A 234 -20.01 -8.64 50.02
N PHE A 235 -20.71 -8.04 49.04
CA PHE A 235 -20.92 -8.71 47.74
C PHE A 235 -19.61 -9.03 47.02
N SER A 236 -18.62 -8.14 47.08
CA SER A 236 -17.29 -8.37 46.50
C SER A 236 -16.54 -9.52 47.18
N ALA A 237 -16.65 -9.65 48.51
CA ALA A 237 -16.07 -10.75 49.27
C ALA A 237 -16.77 -12.09 49.00
N LEU A 238 -18.11 -12.09 48.88
CA LEU A 238 -18.88 -13.28 48.51
C LEU A 238 -18.56 -13.78 47.09
N PHE A 239 -18.42 -12.88 46.11
CA PHE A 239 -18.00 -13.27 44.76
C PHE A 239 -16.54 -13.78 44.71
N LEU A 240 -15.65 -13.22 45.53
CA LEU A 240 -14.28 -13.74 45.67
C LEU A 240 -14.27 -15.13 46.31
N LEU A 241 -15.09 -15.38 47.34
CA LEU A 241 -15.26 -16.70 47.95
C LEU A 241 -15.85 -17.72 46.95
N ALA A 242 -16.88 -17.34 46.19
CA ALA A 242 -17.43 -18.17 45.13
C ALA A 242 -16.39 -18.48 44.04
N ALA A 243 -15.53 -17.52 43.67
CA ALA A 243 -14.44 -17.72 42.74
C ALA A 243 -13.39 -18.73 43.27
N VAL A 244 -13.08 -18.71 44.56
CA VAL A 244 -12.22 -19.72 45.22
C VAL A 244 -12.87 -21.10 45.19
N LEU A 245 -14.18 -21.21 45.47
CA LEU A 245 -14.90 -22.48 45.40
C LEU A 245 -14.92 -23.05 43.97
N PHE A 246 -15.25 -22.25 42.95
CA PHE A 246 -15.20 -22.67 41.55
C PHE A 246 -13.78 -23.02 41.09
N TRP A 247 -12.75 -22.36 41.64
CA TRP A 247 -11.37 -22.73 41.39
C TRP A 247 -11.06 -24.14 41.91
N LEU A 248 -11.27 -24.37 43.21
CA LEU A 248 -10.90 -25.61 43.89
C LEU A 248 -11.75 -26.82 43.48
N LEU A 249 -13.07 -26.64 43.33
CA LEU A 249 -14.02 -27.74 43.11
C LEU A 249 -14.23 -28.11 41.63
N PHE A 250 -13.82 -27.25 40.69
CA PHE A 250 -14.11 -27.43 39.26
C PHE A 250 -12.92 -27.10 38.36
N LEU A 251 -12.43 -25.85 38.36
CA LEU A 251 -11.45 -25.39 37.37
C LEU A 251 -10.07 -26.06 37.49
N VAL A 252 -9.64 -26.43 38.71
CA VAL A 252 -8.37 -27.16 38.93
C VAL A 252 -8.35 -28.53 38.23
N HIS A 253 -9.49 -29.23 38.19
CA HIS A 253 -9.59 -30.53 37.50
C HIS A 253 -9.89 -30.38 36.00
N TRP A 254 -10.59 -29.31 35.61
CA TRP A 254 -11.11 -29.13 34.25
C TRP A 254 -10.14 -28.41 33.28
N ILE A 255 -9.15 -27.67 33.78
CA ILE A 255 -8.18 -26.95 32.93
C ILE A 255 -6.99 -27.85 32.56
N PRO A 256 -6.68 -28.05 31.26
CA PRO A 256 -5.52 -28.84 30.84
C PRO A 256 -4.19 -28.25 31.33
N SER A 257 -3.28 -29.10 31.82
CA SER A 257 -1.97 -28.69 32.33
C SER A 257 -1.10 -27.94 31.31
N ALA A 258 -1.31 -28.20 30.01
CA ALA A 258 -0.63 -27.52 28.90
C ALA A 258 -0.92 -26.01 28.81
N ASP A 259 -1.99 -25.51 29.46
CA ASP A 259 -2.37 -24.09 29.43
C ASP A 259 -1.61 -23.21 30.45
N GLY A 260 -0.76 -23.78 31.30
CA GLY A 260 -0.04 -23.01 32.34
C GLY A 260 -0.96 -22.42 33.42
N GLY A 261 -2.19 -22.93 33.54
CA GLY A 261 -3.21 -22.49 34.51
C GLY A 261 -4.23 -21.49 33.94
N LEU A 262 -5.00 -20.89 34.85
CA LEU A 262 -6.20 -20.11 34.51
C LEU A 262 -5.95 -18.98 33.50
N SER A 263 -4.83 -18.26 33.64
CA SER A 263 -4.53 -17.12 32.77
C SER A 263 -4.34 -17.55 31.31
N GLY A 264 -3.53 -18.59 31.05
CA GLY A 264 -3.29 -19.08 29.70
C GLY A 264 -4.52 -19.75 29.10
N TYR A 265 -5.31 -20.46 29.92
CA TYR A 265 -6.59 -21.02 29.50
C TYR A 265 -7.56 -19.91 29.00
N CYS A 266 -7.72 -18.83 29.79
CA CYS A 266 -8.54 -17.68 29.41
C CYS A 266 -7.98 -16.95 28.19
N GLU A 267 -6.67 -16.72 28.12
CA GLU A 267 -5.96 -16.06 27.00
C GLU A 267 -6.18 -16.79 25.68
N ARG A 268 -5.99 -18.11 25.65
CA ARG A 268 -6.27 -18.96 24.47
C ARG A 268 -7.75 -18.96 24.10
N LYS A 269 -8.67 -19.00 25.07
CA LYS A 269 -10.12 -19.06 24.81
C LYS A 269 -10.68 -17.73 24.31
N VAL A 270 -10.28 -16.60 24.90
CA VAL A 270 -10.61 -15.24 24.42
C VAL A 270 -10.05 -15.03 23.01
N THR A 271 -8.81 -15.44 22.75
CA THR A 271 -8.20 -15.37 21.41
C THR A 271 -9.00 -16.18 20.37
N LYS A 272 -9.39 -17.42 20.70
CA LYS A 272 -10.23 -18.26 19.82
C LYS A 272 -11.64 -17.68 19.61
N ALA A 273 -12.22 -17.03 20.63
CA ALA A 273 -13.49 -16.33 20.50
C ALA A 273 -13.36 -15.10 19.59
N LEU A 274 -12.30 -14.30 19.75
CA LEU A 274 -11.98 -13.13 18.93
C LEU A 274 -11.87 -13.51 17.46
N MET A 275 -11.02 -14.49 17.12
CA MET A 275 -10.86 -14.98 15.73
C MET A 275 -12.20 -15.43 15.12
N LYS A 276 -13.01 -16.17 15.87
CA LYS A 276 -14.33 -16.64 15.43
C LYS A 276 -15.32 -15.50 15.21
N ILE A 277 -15.26 -14.43 16.02
CA ILE A 277 -16.09 -13.23 15.87
C ILE A 277 -15.62 -12.38 14.69
N VAL A 278 -14.32 -12.12 14.55
CA VAL A 278 -13.73 -11.34 13.46
C VAL A 278 -14.02 -12.01 12.11
N THR A 279 -13.68 -13.29 11.94
CA THR A 279 -13.94 -14.05 10.70
C THR A 279 -15.43 -14.01 10.32
N LYS A 280 -16.33 -14.25 11.29
CA LYS A 280 -17.78 -14.20 11.07
C LYS A 280 -18.30 -12.80 10.73
N THR A 281 -17.60 -11.75 11.15
CA THR A 281 -17.96 -10.35 10.91
C THR A 281 -17.44 -9.89 9.55
N VAL A 282 -16.18 -10.19 9.20
CA VAL A 282 -15.57 -9.91 7.89
C VAL A 282 -16.34 -10.63 6.78
N ASN A 283 -16.59 -11.95 6.90
CA ASN A 283 -17.37 -12.69 5.89
C ASN A 283 -18.81 -12.14 5.74
N LYS A 284 -19.34 -11.48 6.77
CA LYS A 284 -20.65 -10.83 6.74
C LYS A 284 -20.60 -9.40 6.19
N ALA A 285 -19.45 -8.72 6.26
CA ALA A 285 -19.21 -7.46 5.56
C ALA A 285 -19.08 -7.71 4.06
N LEU A 286 -18.23 -8.65 3.65
CA LEU A 286 -18.03 -9.07 2.25
C LEU A 286 -19.37 -9.47 1.59
N ALA A 287 -20.13 -10.40 2.16
CA ALA A 287 -21.44 -10.79 1.62
C ALA A 287 -22.49 -9.65 1.58
N ARG A 288 -22.31 -8.58 2.38
CA ARG A 288 -23.13 -7.37 2.30
C ARG A 288 -22.67 -6.42 1.20
N GLU A 289 -21.36 -6.34 0.97
CA GLU A 289 -20.77 -5.58 -0.11
C GLU A 289 -21.13 -6.19 -1.46
N GLU A 290 -20.98 -7.51 -1.63
CA GLU A 290 -21.46 -8.28 -2.79
C GLU A 290 -22.96 -8.06 -3.04
N THR A 291 -23.81 -8.23 -2.03
CA THR A 291 -25.26 -8.00 -2.21
C THR A 291 -25.65 -6.54 -2.39
N ASN A 292 -24.78 -5.58 -2.06
CA ASN A 292 -24.96 -4.17 -2.42
C ASN A 292 -24.47 -3.88 -3.84
N ARG A 293 -23.36 -4.48 -4.27
CA ARG A 293 -22.82 -4.44 -5.63
C ARG A 293 -23.82 -5.00 -6.63
N MET A 294 -24.32 -6.23 -6.39
CA MET A 294 -25.40 -6.82 -7.19
C MET A 294 -26.66 -5.94 -7.24
N LYS A 295 -27.02 -5.24 -6.15
CA LYS A 295 -28.16 -4.30 -6.14
C LYS A 295 -27.85 -2.99 -6.89
N ALA A 296 -26.61 -2.55 -6.93
CA ALA A 296 -26.17 -1.40 -7.71
C ALA A 296 -26.15 -1.75 -9.21
N GLU A 297 -25.62 -2.92 -9.57
CA GLU A 297 -25.58 -3.47 -10.93
C GLU A 297 -27.01 -3.73 -11.45
N VAL A 298 -27.91 -4.35 -10.67
CA VAL A 298 -29.33 -4.51 -11.03
C VAL A 298 -30.06 -3.16 -11.16
N LYS A 299 -29.68 -2.14 -10.37
CA LYS A 299 -30.21 -0.77 -10.53
C LYS A 299 -29.66 -0.08 -11.78
N ALA A 300 -28.39 -0.31 -12.14
CA ALA A 300 -27.77 0.22 -13.34
C ALA A 300 -28.38 -0.41 -14.60
N ALA A 301 -28.49 -1.74 -14.67
CA ALA A 301 -29.18 -2.45 -15.76
C ALA A 301 -30.63 -1.96 -15.94
N LYS A 302 -31.39 -1.82 -14.83
CA LYS A 302 -32.75 -1.24 -14.87
C LYS A 302 -32.80 0.23 -15.30
N LYS A 303 -31.73 1.01 -15.11
CA LYS A 303 -31.63 2.40 -15.58
C LYS A 303 -31.22 2.49 -17.05
N ASN A 304 -30.45 1.52 -17.54
CA ASN A 304 -29.94 1.46 -18.91
C ASN A 304 -30.88 0.72 -19.89
N GLY A 305 -31.89 0.00 -19.38
CA GLY A 305 -32.90 -0.70 -20.19
C GLY A 305 -32.51 -2.10 -20.66
N GLU A 306 -31.34 -2.61 -20.24
CA GLU A 306 -30.83 -3.91 -20.64
C GLU A 306 -31.55 -5.07 -19.93
N LYS A 307 -31.84 -6.15 -20.67
CA LYS A 307 -32.39 -7.39 -20.09
C LYS A 307 -31.27 -8.21 -19.46
N LEU A 308 -31.39 -8.47 -18.16
CA LEU A 308 -30.46 -9.33 -17.40
C LEU A 308 -30.48 -10.76 -17.95
N ASN A 309 -29.32 -11.28 -18.36
CA ASN A 309 -29.14 -12.66 -18.81
C ASN A 309 -28.87 -13.59 -17.60
N PRO A 310 -29.69 -14.63 -17.33
CA PRO A 310 -29.73 -15.28 -16.01
C PRO A 310 -28.73 -16.43 -15.78
N GLU A 311 -27.60 -16.49 -16.50
CA GLU A 311 -26.70 -17.67 -16.49
C GLU A 311 -25.45 -17.56 -15.60
N ARG A 312 -25.34 -16.55 -14.72
CA ARG A 312 -24.25 -16.46 -13.71
C ARG A 312 -24.72 -16.69 -12.28
N MET A 313 -25.20 -17.90 -12.02
CA MET A 313 -25.32 -18.47 -10.66
C MET A 313 -24.55 -19.79 -10.57
N ALA A 314 -23.23 -19.71 -10.41
CA ALA A 314 -22.41 -20.88 -10.12
C ALA A 314 -22.79 -21.48 -8.75
N THR A 315 -23.09 -22.77 -8.72
CA THR A 315 -23.66 -23.45 -7.55
C THR A 315 -22.60 -23.81 -6.51
N LEU A 316 -22.77 -23.35 -5.27
CA LEU A 316 -22.20 -24.02 -4.11
C LEU A 316 -23.11 -25.22 -3.73
N PRO A 317 -22.56 -26.44 -3.56
CA PRO A 317 -23.36 -27.60 -3.23
C PRO A 317 -23.90 -27.49 -1.79
N THR A 318 -25.22 -27.52 -1.64
CA THR A 318 -25.88 -27.56 -0.32
C THR A 318 -26.72 -28.83 -0.24
N LEU A 319 -26.58 -29.59 0.86
CA LEU A 319 -27.23 -30.89 1.01
C LEU A 319 -28.78 -30.78 1.00
N PRO A 320 -29.51 -31.72 0.37
CA PRO A 320 -30.96 -31.71 0.34
C PRO A 320 -31.52 -32.05 1.72
N ASN A 321 -32.08 -31.05 2.42
CA ASN A 321 -32.65 -31.24 3.74
C ASN A 321 -34.09 -31.76 3.62
N VAL A 322 -34.30 -33.05 3.92
CA VAL A 322 -35.61 -33.71 3.78
C VAL A 322 -36.56 -33.25 4.89
N GLY A 323 -37.64 -32.54 4.54
CA GLY A 323 -38.56 -31.91 5.49
C GLY A 323 -40.02 -31.90 5.02
N LEU A 324 -40.73 -32.99 5.35
CA LEU A 324 -42.19 -33.23 5.34
C LEU A 324 -43.14 -32.20 4.68
N VAL A 325 -43.93 -32.70 3.73
CA VAL A 325 -45.09 -32.03 3.13
C VAL A 325 -46.29 -32.01 4.09
N SER A 326 -47.01 -30.90 4.13
CA SER A 326 -48.45 -30.92 4.38
C SER A 326 -49.18 -29.84 3.57
N LYS A 327 -50.34 -30.26 3.04
CA LYS A 327 -51.44 -29.60 2.32
C LYS A 327 -51.54 -28.06 2.33
N MET A 328 -52.24 -27.41 1.38
CA MET A 328 -52.68 -27.74 0.00
C MET A 328 -53.54 -26.54 -0.45
N ASP A 329 -53.25 -25.90 -1.58
CA ASP A 329 -54.22 -25.10 -2.34
C ASP A 329 -53.72 -24.95 -3.78
N GLN A 330 -54.65 -24.98 -4.75
CA GLN A 330 -54.31 -25.01 -6.18
C GLN A 330 -54.48 -23.63 -6.84
N PRO A 331 -53.49 -23.13 -7.60
CA PRO A 331 -53.78 -22.17 -8.65
C PRO A 331 -54.48 -22.88 -9.83
N PRO A 332 -55.48 -22.27 -10.48
CA PRO A 332 -56.22 -22.90 -11.57
C PRO A 332 -55.41 -22.97 -12.89
N MET A 333 -55.80 -23.91 -13.75
CA MET A 333 -55.38 -23.98 -15.16
C MET A 333 -56.60 -23.76 -16.09
N LEU A 334 -56.32 -23.66 -17.41
CA LEU A 334 -57.26 -23.44 -18.54
C LEU A 334 -57.64 -21.96 -18.79
N ASN A 335 -57.86 -21.51 -20.03
CA ASN A 335 -57.23 -21.91 -21.31
C ASN A 335 -57.33 -20.74 -22.34
N ARG A 336 -56.96 -21.01 -23.59
CA ARG A 336 -56.73 -20.11 -24.74
C ARG A 336 -58.00 -19.56 -25.45
N ASN A 337 -57.76 -18.58 -26.34
CA ASN A 337 -58.61 -18.07 -27.45
C ASN A 337 -59.82 -17.17 -27.08
N ASP A 338 -60.29 -16.20 -27.90
CA ASP A 338 -59.78 -15.59 -29.16
C ASP A 338 -60.46 -14.23 -29.44
N THR A 339 -59.81 -13.32 -30.18
CA THR A 339 -60.43 -12.49 -31.26
C THR A 339 -59.41 -11.64 -32.05
N MET A 340 -59.36 -11.86 -33.36
CA MET A 340 -59.45 -10.89 -34.49
C MET A 340 -58.89 -9.44 -34.35
N MET A 341 -58.26 -8.82 -35.37
CA MET A 341 -57.89 -9.27 -36.73
C MET A 341 -56.86 -8.35 -37.39
N THR A 342 -55.93 -8.92 -38.16
CA THR A 342 -55.64 -8.48 -39.55
C THR A 342 -54.86 -9.58 -40.27
N LEU A 343 -55.46 -10.13 -41.33
CA LEU A 343 -54.97 -11.20 -42.21
C LEU A 343 -54.78 -10.62 -43.63
N PRO A 344 -54.07 -11.27 -44.59
CA PRO A 344 -53.78 -12.71 -44.68
C PRO A 344 -52.29 -13.11 -44.90
N PRO A 345 -51.96 -14.43 -44.87
CA PRO A 345 -50.59 -14.97 -44.91
C PRO A 345 -50.29 -15.81 -46.17
N TYR A 346 -49.09 -16.41 -46.28
CA TYR A 346 -48.93 -17.86 -46.54
C TYR A 346 -47.52 -18.42 -46.24
N THR A 347 -47.45 -19.76 -46.03
CA THR A 347 -46.30 -20.72 -46.14
C THR A 347 -44.85 -20.21 -46.06
N SER A 348 -44.01 -20.56 -45.07
CA SER A 348 -43.45 -21.90 -44.66
C SER A 348 -42.17 -22.34 -45.42
N ARG A 349 -41.23 -22.96 -44.69
CA ARG A 349 -39.94 -23.55 -45.17
C ARG A 349 -40.08 -24.37 -46.46
N PRO A 350 -39.09 -24.31 -47.37
CA PRO A 350 -37.97 -25.29 -47.38
C PRO A 350 -36.63 -24.65 -46.93
N GLY A 351 -35.47 -25.32 -46.89
CA GLY A 351 -35.12 -26.71 -47.27
C GLY A 351 -33.99 -26.73 -48.31
N THR A 352 -32.85 -27.35 -47.97
CA THR A 352 -31.62 -27.44 -48.80
C THR A 352 -31.74 -28.50 -49.93
N PRO A 353 -30.82 -28.57 -50.91
CA PRO A 353 -31.16 -28.15 -52.27
C PRO A 353 -31.22 -29.29 -53.30
N GLY A 354 -31.88 -29.04 -54.44
CA GLY A 354 -31.82 -29.89 -55.64
C GLY A 354 -32.75 -29.43 -56.76
N GLY A 355 -32.36 -29.72 -58.02
CA GLY A 355 -33.18 -29.49 -59.22
C GLY A 355 -32.79 -28.25 -60.05
N MET A 356 -32.77 -28.42 -61.37
CA MET A 356 -32.63 -27.35 -62.38
C MET A 356 -33.97 -27.14 -63.11
N GLU A 357 -34.19 -25.97 -63.72
CA GLU A 357 -34.38 -25.81 -65.20
C GLU A 357 -35.14 -24.52 -65.61
N ASN A 358 -34.50 -23.76 -66.53
CA ASN A 358 -35.04 -23.06 -67.73
C ASN A 358 -36.05 -21.86 -67.63
N GLY A 359 -35.92 -20.91 -68.59
CA GLY A 359 -36.75 -19.68 -68.77
C GLY A 359 -37.83 -19.83 -69.87
N PRO A 360 -38.11 -18.84 -70.77
CA PRO A 360 -37.49 -17.51 -71.04
C PRO A 360 -38.55 -16.35 -71.22
N PRO A 361 -38.44 -15.31 -72.09
CA PRO A 361 -37.63 -14.08 -71.95
C PRO A 361 -38.33 -12.70 -72.24
N ALA A 362 -37.55 -11.60 -72.09
CA ALA A 362 -37.61 -10.28 -72.77
C ALA A 362 -38.67 -9.22 -72.33
N PRO A 363 -38.47 -7.89 -72.59
CA PRO A 363 -37.36 -7.22 -73.31
C PRO A 363 -36.56 -6.11 -72.55
N GLU A 364 -35.43 -5.72 -73.15
CA GLU A 364 -34.55 -4.55 -72.88
C GLU A 364 -35.08 -3.25 -73.58
N PRO A 365 -34.47 -2.02 -73.56
CA PRO A 365 -33.04 -1.62 -73.42
C PRO A 365 -32.80 -0.31 -72.57
N PRO A 366 -31.64 0.41 -72.58
CA PRO A 366 -30.39 0.23 -73.34
C PRO A 366 -29.05 0.28 -72.54
N VAL A 367 -27.95 -0.01 -73.26
CA VAL A 367 -26.58 -0.14 -72.75
C VAL A 367 -25.60 0.69 -73.61
N PRO A 368 -24.57 1.36 -73.04
CA PRO A 368 -23.47 1.93 -73.80
C PRO A 368 -22.40 0.88 -74.15
N SER A 369 -21.95 0.80 -75.40
CA SER A 369 -21.06 -0.29 -75.87
C SER A 369 -19.77 0.16 -76.57
N ARG A 370 -18.64 -0.38 -76.07
CA ARG A 370 -17.35 -0.72 -76.75
C ARG A 370 -16.76 0.18 -77.86
N ARG A 371 -15.48 0.53 -77.67
CA ARG A 371 -14.29 -0.11 -78.31
C ARG A 371 -13.15 -0.05 -77.27
N GLY A 372 -12.59 -1.16 -76.76
CA GLY A 372 -11.57 -2.03 -77.39
C GLY A 372 -10.23 -1.80 -76.65
N THR A 373 -9.31 -2.74 -76.40
CA THR A 373 -9.19 -4.18 -76.71
C THR A 373 -8.31 -4.89 -75.67
N THR A 374 -8.65 -6.11 -75.25
CA THR A 374 -7.76 -7.00 -74.46
C THR A 374 -8.00 -8.46 -74.83
N ALA A 375 -6.99 -9.31 -74.65
CA ALA A 375 -6.98 -10.72 -74.99
C ALA A 375 -6.86 -11.62 -73.75
N SER A 376 -7.23 -12.89 -73.90
CA SER A 376 -6.92 -13.98 -72.98
C SER A 376 -5.65 -14.73 -73.41
N VAL A 377 -4.91 -15.31 -72.45
CA VAL A 377 -4.12 -16.56 -72.56
C VAL A 377 -3.52 -16.90 -71.18
N ALA A 378 -3.08 -18.16 -71.00
CA ALA A 378 -2.68 -18.74 -69.73
C ALA A 378 -1.17 -18.64 -69.38
N SER A 379 -0.86 -19.09 -68.16
CA SER A 379 0.41 -19.55 -67.57
C SER A 379 1.68 -19.61 -68.44
N TYR A 380 2.74 -18.91 -68.02
CA TYR A 380 4.09 -19.49 -67.84
C TYR A 380 4.94 -18.62 -66.87
N ALA A 381 6.18 -19.04 -66.57
CA ALA A 381 6.93 -18.56 -65.41
C ALA A 381 8.04 -17.49 -65.67
N SER A 382 8.43 -16.83 -64.57
CA SER A 382 9.73 -16.18 -64.29
C SER A 382 10.17 -14.93 -65.08
N ARG A 383 9.90 -13.74 -64.51
CA ARG A 383 10.91 -12.76 -64.03
C ARG A 383 10.25 -11.58 -63.28
N VAL A 384 11.09 -10.72 -62.69
CA VAL A 384 10.81 -9.45 -61.98
C VAL A 384 10.48 -9.55 -60.47
N THR A 385 11.40 -8.93 -59.72
CA THR A 385 11.41 -8.49 -58.31
C THR A 385 10.05 -8.06 -57.72
N ALA A 386 9.68 -8.39 -56.48
CA ALA A 386 10.36 -8.16 -55.19
C ALA A 386 10.46 -6.68 -54.75
N LYS A 387 9.62 -6.28 -53.79
CA LYS A 387 10.09 -5.71 -52.49
C LYS A 387 8.94 -5.50 -51.49
N SER A 388 9.17 -5.96 -50.28
CA SER A 388 8.54 -5.48 -49.05
C SER A 388 9.43 -4.42 -48.38
N GLY A 389 8.83 -3.49 -47.63
CA GLY A 389 9.55 -2.59 -46.71
C GLY A 389 9.85 -1.18 -47.24
N GLY A 390 9.71 -0.20 -46.36
CA GLY A 390 9.89 1.24 -46.62
C GLY A 390 8.63 1.92 -47.20
N GLY A 391 8.31 3.16 -46.83
CA GLY A 391 8.97 4.03 -45.85
C GLY A 391 8.39 5.46 -45.87
N TYR A 392 8.81 6.30 -44.92
CA TYR A 392 8.50 7.74 -44.95
C TYR A 392 9.11 8.39 -46.20
N GLY A 393 8.34 9.23 -46.90
CA GLY A 393 8.80 9.97 -48.09
C GLY A 393 8.30 11.41 -48.08
N ARG A 394 9.18 12.36 -47.74
CA ARG A 394 8.89 13.80 -47.88
C ARG A 394 8.93 14.20 -49.36
N ILE A 395 8.24 15.28 -49.70
CA ILE A 395 8.39 15.97 -50.99
C ILE A 395 9.85 16.45 -51.12
N ALA A 396 10.46 16.20 -52.28
CA ALA A 396 11.79 16.70 -52.62
C ALA A 396 11.69 17.94 -53.52
N SER A 397 12.44 18.99 -53.19
CA SER A 397 12.61 20.17 -54.05
C SER A 397 13.60 19.91 -55.19
N PRO A 398 13.49 20.64 -56.33
CA PRO A 398 14.47 20.56 -57.40
C PRO A 398 15.82 21.17 -57.03
N VAL A 399 16.86 20.78 -57.79
CA VAL A 399 18.27 21.15 -57.60
C VAL A 399 18.58 22.57 -58.11
N PRO A 400 19.26 23.42 -57.32
CA PRO A 400 20.06 24.55 -57.81
C PRO A 400 21.49 24.13 -58.14
N GLU A 401 22.12 24.80 -59.10
CA GLU A 401 23.47 24.49 -59.58
C GLU A 401 24.59 24.86 -58.59
N VAL A 402 25.77 24.24 -58.76
CA VAL A 402 26.96 24.47 -57.93
C VAL A 402 27.85 25.56 -58.56
N PRO A 403 28.11 26.69 -57.87
CA PRO A 403 29.20 27.60 -58.26
C PRO A 403 30.55 26.94 -57.93
N PRO A 404 31.56 26.97 -58.82
CA PRO A 404 32.84 26.32 -58.56
C PRO A 404 33.67 27.06 -57.49
N MET A 405 34.46 26.32 -56.71
CA MET A 405 35.51 26.91 -55.88
C MET A 405 36.69 27.36 -56.75
N SER A 406 37.15 28.60 -56.56
CA SER A 406 38.41 29.11 -57.10
C SER A 406 39.18 29.93 -56.05
N TYR A 407 40.18 29.26 -55.46
CA TYR A 407 41.53 29.70 -55.09
C TYR A 407 41.85 31.18 -54.74
N GLU A 408 42.60 31.37 -53.65
CA GLU A 408 43.42 32.55 -53.24
C GLU A 408 42.68 33.90 -53.01
N GLN A 409 42.99 34.72 -51.99
CA GLN A 409 44.27 35.07 -51.35
C GLN A 409 44.17 35.05 -49.79
N HIS A 410 45.21 34.77 -48.98
CA HIS A 410 46.45 35.53 -48.71
C HIS A 410 46.17 36.92 -48.07
N LEU A 411 46.80 37.38 -46.95
CA LEU A 411 48.10 37.06 -46.32
C LEU A 411 48.15 37.22 -44.77
N GLN A 412 49.09 36.48 -44.13
CA GLN A 412 49.96 36.83 -42.95
C GLN A 412 49.31 37.21 -41.59
N SER A 413 49.94 37.03 -40.41
CA SER A 413 51.36 36.85 -40.00
C SER A 413 51.50 35.83 -38.85
N ARG A 414 52.43 34.84 -38.86
CA ARG A 414 53.85 34.84 -38.35
C ARG A 414 54.04 35.13 -36.83
N SER A 415 54.97 34.50 -36.06
CA SER A 415 55.72 33.21 -36.11
C SER A 415 56.83 33.11 -35.02
N ALA A 416 56.95 32.00 -34.25
CA ALA A 416 58.15 31.50 -33.50
C ALA A 416 57.80 30.19 -32.74
N THR A 417 58.29 28.97 -33.06
CA THR A 417 59.60 28.29 -32.80
C THR A 417 59.88 27.91 -31.32
N ASP A 418 59.85 26.65 -30.85
CA ASP A 418 60.74 25.43 -31.05
C ASP A 418 62.05 25.44 -30.19
N PRO A 419 62.80 24.31 -29.93
CA PRO A 419 62.57 22.87 -30.25
C PRO A 419 63.05 21.77 -29.22
N HIS A 420 62.91 20.49 -29.61
CA HIS A 420 63.75 19.27 -29.29
C HIS A 420 63.55 18.39 -28.02
N GLY A 421 63.72 17.06 -28.20
CA GLY A 421 64.01 16.05 -27.15
C GLY A 421 63.58 14.59 -27.50
N ASN A 422 64.38 13.56 -27.18
CA ASN A 422 64.06 12.11 -27.43
C ASN A 422 64.81 11.15 -26.45
N TYR A 423 64.36 9.90 -26.34
CA TYR A 423 64.91 8.71 -25.61
C TYR A 423 64.79 8.63 -24.06
N GLY A 424 64.54 7.40 -23.55
CA GLY A 424 64.97 6.93 -22.20
C GLY A 424 63.89 6.29 -21.28
N PRO A 425 64.03 5.02 -20.80
CA PRO A 425 62.99 4.35 -19.99
C PRO A 425 63.41 3.66 -18.66
N TYR A 426 62.41 3.26 -17.85
CA TYR A 426 62.47 2.31 -16.69
C TYR A 426 63.26 2.78 -15.42
N PRO A 427 63.25 2.06 -14.25
CA PRO A 427 62.13 2.09 -13.28
C PRO A 427 62.50 2.12 -11.77
N GLY A 428 61.50 2.20 -10.87
CA GLY A 428 61.48 1.34 -9.67
C GLY A 428 61.18 1.94 -8.27
N ASN A 429 60.29 1.23 -7.55
CA ASN A 429 60.29 0.90 -6.12
C ASN A 429 60.06 1.91 -4.96
N GLN A 430 59.24 1.40 -4.01
CA GLN A 430 59.31 1.52 -2.54
C GLN A 430 58.88 2.82 -1.80
N THR A 431 57.65 2.75 -1.29
CA THR A 431 57.24 2.99 0.12
C THR A 431 58.22 3.65 1.10
N MET A 432 57.75 4.70 1.79
CA MET A 432 58.01 4.87 3.23
C MET A 432 56.91 5.66 3.95
N MET A 433 56.82 5.51 5.27
CA MET A 433 55.86 6.21 6.16
C MET A 433 56.45 7.48 6.78
N ASN A 434 55.56 8.39 7.17
CA ASN A 434 55.68 9.55 8.09
C ASN A 434 56.97 9.73 8.91
N PRO A 435 57.28 11.00 9.22
CA PRO A 435 57.17 11.38 10.65
C PRO A 435 56.31 12.62 10.94
N MET A 436 55.97 12.75 12.23
CA MET A 436 55.52 13.96 12.95
C MET A 436 56.50 15.14 12.77
N SER A 437 56.18 16.43 13.01
CA SER A 437 54.92 17.14 13.39
C SER A 437 55.20 18.66 13.47
N SER A 438 54.19 19.54 13.44
CA SER A 438 53.98 20.60 14.46
C SER A 438 52.93 21.69 14.10
N LEU A 439 52.34 22.25 15.15
CA LEU A 439 51.70 23.59 15.28
C LEU A 439 50.36 23.87 14.51
N PRO A 440 49.55 24.88 14.95
CA PRO A 440 48.09 24.80 14.83
C PRO A 440 47.38 26.05 14.27
N GLY A 441 46.09 25.92 13.96
CA GLY A 441 45.18 27.04 13.76
C GLY A 441 43.73 26.57 13.56
N ARG A 442 42.82 26.90 14.48
CA ARG A 442 41.37 26.67 14.31
C ARG A 442 40.62 27.99 14.12
N TYR A 443 39.73 27.97 13.14
CA TYR A 443 38.58 28.83 12.90
C TYR A 443 37.97 29.55 14.12
N THR A 444 37.62 30.82 13.94
CA THR A 444 36.40 31.45 14.48
C THR A 444 35.80 32.40 13.44
N GLU A 445 34.49 32.61 13.50
CA GLU A 445 33.68 33.43 12.58
C GLU A 445 33.60 34.91 13.01
N SER A 446 33.06 35.77 12.14
CA SER A 446 32.48 37.09 12.47
C SER A 446 31.77 37.70 11.25
N PRO A 447 30.78 38.60 11.40
CA PRO A 447 29.92 38.86 12.56
C PRO A 447 28.40 38.88 12.22
N ALA A 448 27.55 38.98 13.24
CA ALA A 448 26.10 39.21 13.13
C ALA A 448 25.71 40.68 13.42
N PRO A 449 24.51 41.16 13.00
CA PRO A 449 24.00 42.48 13.38
C PRO A 449 23.57 42.56 14.87
N MET A 450 23.49 43.78 15.41
CA MET A 450 23.48 44.05 16.86
C MET A 450 22.12 44.07 17.57
N HIS A 451 22.21 43.92 18.90
CA HIS A 451 21.19 44.14 19.93
C HIS A 451 21.26 45.55 20.55
N SER A 452 20.24 45.88 21.35
CA SER A 452 20.26 46.75 22.54
C SER A 452 19.21 46.20 23.55
N ASP A 453 19.20 46.41 24.87
CA ASP A 453 20.15 46.89 25.91
C ASP A 453 19.51 46.63 27.30
N THR A 454 20.12 46.58 28.51
CA THR A 454 21.50 46.66 29.11
C THR A 454 21.57 45.55 30.21
N GLY A 455 22.63 45.24 30.98
CA GLY A 455 24.04 45.66 31.00
C GLY A 455 24.65 45.73 32.44
N SER A 456 25.75 45.00 32.70
CA SER A 456 26.65 45.06 33.89
C SER A 456 26.12 44.52 35.24
N PHE A 457 26.85 43.73 36.05
CA PHE A 457 28.15 44.05 36.72
C PHE A 457 28.97 42.80 37.18
N PHE A 458 30.16 43.05 37.75
CA PHE A 458 31.22 42.10 38.23
C PHE A 458 30.82 41.41 39.58
N ALA A 459 31.21 40.19 40.00
CA ALA A 459 32.49 39.43 40.02
C ALA A 459 33.56 39.96 41.03
N PRO A 460 34.50 39.16 41.61
CA PRO A 460 34.69 37.69 41.76
C PRO A 460 34.66 37.29 43.29
N PRO A 461 35.47 36.39 43.96
CA PRO A 461 36.40 35.29 43.60
C PRO A 461 36.18 33.94 44.36
N SER A 462 37.19 33.38 45.09
CA SER A 462 37.31 31.96 45.53
C SER A 462 38.16 31.71 46.81
N ARG A 463 37.96 30.59 47.56
CA ARG A 463 39.05 29.79 48.21
C ARG A 463 38.63 28.41 48.79
N ALA A 464 39.63 27.56 49.10
CA ALA A 464 39.57 26.20 49.69
C ALA A 464 40.49 26.15 50.98
N PRO A 465 40.93 25.03 51.64
CA PRO A 465 40.85 23.57 51.32
C PRO A 465 40.63 22.62 52.57
N SER A 466 41.17 21.37 52.53
CA SER A 466 41.30 20.32 53.58
C SER A 466 40.15 19.27 53.69
N THR A 467 40.32 17.97 54.03
CA THR A 467 41.52 17.09 54.24
C THR A 467 41.20 15.56 54.23
N ARG A 468 42.22 14.73 53.91
CA ARG A 468 42.49 13.33 54.40
C ARG A 468 41.69 12.10 53.83
N PRO A 469 42.18 10.83 54.00
CA PRO A 469 42.01 9.75 53.00
C PRO A 469 41.56 8.34 53.52
N MET A 470 41.55 7.35 52.59
CA MET A 470 41.51 5.88 52.73
C MET A 470 40.16 5.18 53.06
N ASP A 471 39.89 4.10 52.30
CA ASP A 471 39.11 2.87 52.62
C ASP A 471 37.66 2.98 53.15
N THR A 472 36.74 2.02 53.02
CA THR A 472 36.57 0.75 52.25
C THR A 472 35.05 0.66 51.89
N TYR A 473 34.47 -0.28 51.13
CA TYR A 473 34.66 -1.74 51.03
C TYR A 473 34.01 -2.26 49.73
N SER A 474 34.54 -3.32 49.11
CA SER A 474 33.78 -4.11 48.14
C SER A 474 34.26 -5.57 48.10
N GLN A 475 33.30 -6.50 48.27
CA GLN A 475 33.42 -7.94 48.04
C GLN A 475 32.00 -8.49 47.74
N ASN A 476 31.81 -9.58 47.02
CA ASN A 476 32.82 -10.53 46.54
C ASN A 476 32.86 -10.68 45.01
N VAL A 477 34.02 -11.13 44.54
CA VAL A 477 34.38 -11.38 43.14
C VAL A 477 34.58 -12.88 42.95
N ASN A 478 34.41 -13.39 41.74
CA ASN A 478 35.34 -14.40 41.25
C ASN A 478 35.57 -14.22 39.75
N THR A 479 36.75 -13.71 39.42
CA THR A 479 37.27 -13.49 38.07
C THR A 479 37.92 -14.77 37.54
N TYR A 480 38.00 -14.90 36.23
CA TYR A 480 39.29 -14.85 35.53
C TYR A 480 39.05 -14.40 34.07
N ALA A 481 39.99 -13.63 33.53
CA ALA A 481 39.96 -13.17 32.14
C ALA A 481 40.96 -13.96 31.29
N PRO A 482 40.69 -14.20 29.99
CA PRO A 482 41.68 -14.69 29.05
C PRO A 482 42.52 -13.52 28.48
N THR A 483 43.81 -13.74 28.30
CA THR A 483 44.71 -12.88 27.50
C THR A 483 44.63 -13.22 26.00
N GLU A 484 45.10 -12.29 25.16
CA GLU A 484 45.25 -12.50 23.73
C GLU A 484 46.26 -13.62 23.41
N VAL A 485 45.96 -14.50 22.45
CA VAL A 485 46.92 -15.38 21.76
C VAL A 485 46.53 -15.50 20.29
N SER A 486 47.53 -15.60 19.41
CA SER A 486 47.42 -15.49 17.95
C SER A 486 46.85 -16.74 17.24
N TYR A 487 46.46 -16.54 15.97
CA TYR A 487 46.15 -17.61 15.00
C TYR A 487 47.28 -18.64 14.85
N SER A 488 46.92 -19.92 14.77
CA SER A 488 47.72 -20.97 14.11
C SER A 488 46.80 -22.11 13.60
N GLY A 489 47.32 -22.94 12.68
CA GLY A 489 46.52 -23.83 11.83
C GLY A 489 46.11 -25.20 12.41
N PRO A 490 45.45 -26.05 11.60
CA PRO A 490 44.78 -27.27 12.08
C PRO A 490 45.69 -28.49 12.18
N ARG A 491 45.32 -29.45 13.05
CA ARG A 491 45.73 -30.86 13.00
C ARG A 491 44.62 -31.80 13.44
N GLU A 492 44.58 -32.97 12.80
CA GLU A 492 43.76 -34.12 13.16
C GLU A 492 44.32 -34.85 14.40
N TYR A 493 43.51 -35.63 15.14
CA TYR A 493 43.60 -37.10 15.13
C TYR A 493 42.55 -37.80 16.02
N GLN A 494 41.86 -38.79 15.41
CA GLN A 494 41.33 -40.05 15.98
C GLN A 494 40.42 -40.09 17.24
N ALA A 495 39.74 -41.25 17.37
CA ALA A 495 38.68 -41.51 18.35
C ALA A 495 39.14 -42.43 19.50
N PHE A 496 38.37 -42.43 20.60
CA PHE A 496 38.47 -43.47 21.63
C PHE A 496 37.12 -43.78 22.28
N ASN A 497 36.80 -45.06 22.46
CA ASN A 497 35.57 -45.57 23.09
C ASN A 497 35.88 -46.25 24.43
N PRO A 498 35.05 -46.07 25.47
CA PRO A 498 34.95 -46.99 26.60
C PRO A 498 33.57 -47.71 26.65
N PRO A 499 33.48 -48.97 27.13
CA PRO A 499 32.29 -49.81 26.92
C PRO A 499 31.31 -49.92 28.12
N GLY A 500 30.01 -49.95 27.78
CA GLY A 500 28.95 -50.88 28.23
C GLY A 500 28.78 -51.29 29.70
N ARG A 501 27.52 -51.18 30.19
CA ARG A 501 26.93 -52.12 31.15
C ARG A 501 25.42 -52.28 30.92
N MET A 502 24.90 -53.48 31.20
CA MET A 502 23.49 -53.88 31.04
C MET A 502 22.67 -53.61 32.31
N ASN A 503 21.33 -53.48 32.19
CA ASN A 503 20.39 -54.50 32.72
C ASN A 503 18.89 -54.16 32.56
N THR A 504 18.12 -55.19 32.15
CA THR A 504 16.75 -55.62 32.59
C THR A 504 15.60 -54.63 32.84
N ALA A 505 14.31 -54.94 32.59
CA ALA A 505 13.65 -56.03 31.83
C ALA A 505 12.10 -55.84 31.82
N SER A 506 11.40 -56.44 30.84
CA SER A 506 9.98 -56.89 30.88
C SER A 506 8.87 -55.82 31.05
N SER A 507 7.60 -56.01 30.63
CA SER A 507 6.87 -57.21 30.19
C SER A 507 5.72 -56.94 29.18
N VAL A 508 5.61 -57.81 28.16
CA VAL A 508 4.44 -58.65 27.78
C VAL A 508 3.03 -58.03 27.57
N ASN A 509 2.52 -58.08 26.32
CA ASN A 509 1.37 -58.96 25.95
C ASN A 509 1.21 -59.14 24.42
N SER A 510 0.43 -60.14 23.97
CA SER A 510 0.45 -60.67 22.58
C SER A 510 -0.90 -61.25 22.10
N TYR A 511 -1.18 -61.25 20.78
CA TYR A 511 -2.12 -62.19 20.11
C TYR A 511 -1.84 -62.39 18.60
N GLN A 512 -2.47 -63.40 17.97
CA GLN A 512 -2.21 -63.94 16.61
C GLN A 512 -3.51 -64.49 15.96
N SER A 513 -3.66 -64.78 14.66
CA SER A 513 -2.79 -64.66 13.45
C SER A 513 -3.58 -63.96 12.29
N ARG A 514 -3.71 -64.33 10.99
CA ARG A 514 -3.37 -65.48 10.11
C ARG A 514 -3.14 -64.97 8.65
N ALA A 515 -2.48 -65.74 7.78
CA ALA A 515 -1.97 -65.29 6.46
C ALA A 515 -2.99 -65.36 5.27
N PRO A 516 -2.65 -64.86 4.05
CA PRO A 516 -1.90 -65.71 3.09
C PRO A 516 -0.86 -65.04 2.14
N MET A 517 0.24 -65.77 1.93
CA MET A 517 0.99 -66.04 0.67
C MET A 517 0.91 -65.09 -0.57
N GLN A 518 2.01 -64.38 -0.90
CA GLN A 518 2.88 -64.56 -2.10
C GLN A 518 4.04 -63.52 -2.11
N ARG A 519 5.10 -63.71 -2.92
CA ARG A 519 6.31 -62.85 -2.99
C ARG A 519 6.32 -61.92 -4.21
N PRO A 520 7.01 -60.77 -4.12
CA PRO A 520 8.28 -60.67 -4.87
C PRO A 520 9.49 -60.16 -4.03
N PHE A 521 10.55 -59.76 -4.72
CA PHE A 521 11.96 -59.63 -4.30
C PHE A 521 12.29 -58.47 -3.31
N PRO A 522 13.47 -58.48 -2.64
CA PRO A 522 13.71 -57.67 -1.45
C PRO A 522 14.07 -56.20 -1.72
N ILE A 523 13.65 -55.33 -0.79
CA ILE A 523 13.97 -53.91 -0.73
C ILE A 523 15.22 -53.72 0.17
N PRO A 524 16.30 -53.06 -0.31
CA PRO A 524 17.38 -52.62 0.57
C PRO A 524 16.90 -51.56 1.56
N SER A 525 17.35 -51.62 2.81
CA SER A 525 16.94 -50.70 3.87
C SER A 525 17.38 -49.26 3.58
N TYR A 526 16.42 -48.38 3.34
CA TYR A 526 16.64 -46.93 3.37
C TYR A 526 16.94 -46.49 4.81
N GLU A 527 18.20 -46.17 5.10
CA GLU A 527 18.53 -45.38 6.28
C GLU A 527 18.02 -43.95 6.08
N PHE A 528 17.24 -43.46 7.03
CA PHE A 528 16.81 -42.06 7.04
C PHE A 528 18.00 -41.17 7.39
N PHE A 529 18.65 -40.61 6.36
CA PHE A 529 19.58 -39.50 6.51
C PHE A 529 18.83 -38.23 6.95
N VAL A 530 18.47 -38.17 8.24
CA VAL A 530 18.14 -36.92 8.93
C VAL A 530 19.45 -36.15 9.10
N ASN A 531 19.90 -35.53 8.02
CA ASN A 531 21.09 -34.67 8.05
C ASN A 531 20.71 -33.41 8.83
N SER A 532 21.06 -33.37 10.13
CA SER A 532 20.63 -32.36 11.10
C SER A 532 21.26 -30.98 10.89
N ASN A 533 21.86 -30.74 9.73
CA ASN A 533 22.49 -29.50 9.28
C ASN A 533 21.82 -28.98 7.99
N MET A 534 20.49 -28.84 7.97
CA MET A 534 19.93 -27.74 7.18
C MET A 534 20.29 -26.45 7.91
N PRO A 535 21.16 -25.57 7.37
CA PRO A 535 21.44 -24.31 8.02
C PRO A 535 20.15 -23.49 8.06
N SER A 536 19.69 -23.16 9.26
CA SER A 536 18.71 -22.10 9.45
C SER A 536 19.37 -20.78 9.07
N ALA A 537 19.38 -20.47 7.77
CA ALA A 537 19.88 -19.24 7.19
C ALA A 537 19.01 -18.06 7.69
N THR A 538 19.37 -17.58 8.88
CA THR A 538 19.10 -16.26 9.46
C THR A 538 17.96 -15.46 8.83
N SER A 539 16.83 -15.32 9.55
CA SER A 539 15.81 -14.29 9.27
C SER A 539 16.30 -12.88 9.68
N GLU A 540 17.50 -12.54 9.24
CA GLU A 540 18.17 -11.25 9.41
C GLU A 540 18.15 -10.51 8.07
N TRP A 541 18.79 -9.34 7.99
CA TRP A 541 18.87 -8.56 6.74
C TRP A 541 20.23 -8.78 6.12
N HIS A 542 20.30 -9.07 4.81
CA HIS A 542 21.60 -9.15 4.16
C HIS A 542 22.20 -7.75 3.93
N GLU A 543 23.52 -7.67 3.74
CA GLU A 543 24.26 -6.40 3.72
C GLU A 543 23.73 -5.37 2.70
N GLY A 544 23.25 -5.83 1.53
CA GLY A 544 22.69 -4.98 0.50
C GLY A 544 21.32 -4.39 0.88
N GLU A 545 20.46 -5.16 1.55
CA GLU A 545 19.22 -4.62 2.14
C GLU A 545 19.53 -3.58 3.21
N LEU A 546 20.52 -3.84 4.08
CA LEU A 546 20.96 -2.89 5.09
C LEU A 546 21.53 -1.60 4.47
N ALA A 547 22.33 -1.71 3.40
CA ALA A 547 22.84 -0.57 2.66
C ALA A 547 21.71 0.26 2.04
N MET A 548 20.72 -0.38 1.41
CA MET A 548 19.53 0.30 0.87
C MET A 548 18.67 0.93 1.97
N GLN A 549 18.47 0.25 3.10
CA GLN A 549 17.72 0.78 4.25
C GLN A 549 18.45 1.97 4.89
N GLN A 550 19.79 1.96 4.95
CA GLN A 550 20.60 3.07 5.44
C GLN A 550 20.59 4.26 4.47
N GLN A 551 20.81 4.03 3.16
CA GLN A 551 20.78 5.08 2.13
C GLN A 551 19.41 5.78 2.08
N LEU A 552 18.31 5.01 2.23
CA LEU A 552 16.93 5.51 2.22
C LEU A 552 16.36 5.79 3.62
N LYS A 553 17.22 5.89 4.65
CA LYS A 553 16.90 6.30 6.04
C LYS A 553 15.69 5.56 6.65
N VAL A 554 15.56 4.26 6.36
CA VAL A 554 14.43 3.43 6.82
C VAL A 554 14.57 3.05 8.31
N PRO A 555 13.51 3.20 9.13
CA PRO A 555 13.53 2.78 10.53
C PRO A 555 13.79 1.28 10.70
N LYS A 556 14.68 0.92 11.64
CA LYS A 556 15.03 -0.48 11.94
C LYS A 556 13.82 -1.27 12.43
N ARG A 557 13.67 -2.49 11.90
CA ARG A 557 12.65 -3.50 12.23
C ARG A 557 13.22 -4.90 11.96
N GLY A 558 12.53 -5.96 12.39
CA GLY A 558 12.89 -7.34 12.01
C GLY A 558 12.50 -7.65 10.56
N ASN A 559 13.23 -8.59 9.93
CA ASN A 559 12.87 -9.14 8.62
C ASN A 559 11.58 -9.98 8.76
N PRO A 560 10.51 -9.71 7.98
CA PRO A 560 9.25 -10.47 8.04
C PRO A 560 9.27 -11.76 7.19
N THR A 561 10.38 -12.06 6.51
CA THR A 561 10.55 -13.29 5.73
C THR A 561 10.50 -14.51 6.64
N PHE A 562 9.75 -15.54 6.23
CA PHE A 562 9.51 -16.74 7.03
C PHE A 562 10.47 -17.87 6.60
N PRO A 563 11.19 -18.53 7.52
CA PRO A 563 12.05 -19.65 7.18
C PRO A 563 11.22 -20.88 6.79
N GLY A 564 11.57 -21.51 5.67
CA GLY A 564 10.79 -22.57 5.02
C GLY A 564 9.49 -22.07 4.37
N LEU A 565 8.66 -23.00 3.90
CA LEU A 565 7.32 -22.70 3.39
C LEU A 565 6.28 -22.73 4.51
N ALA A 566 5.76 -21.57 4.92
CA ALA A 566 4.62 -21.55 5.84
C ALA A 566 3.35 -22.13 5.17
N ALA A 567 2.60 -22.99 5.87
CA ALA A 567 1.46 -23.70 5.30
C ALA A 567 0.38 -22.77 4.69
N HIS A 568 0.17 -21.58 5.26
CA HIS A 568 -0.77 -20.59 4.71
C HIS A 568 -0.28 -19.94 3.41
N TYR A 569 1.04 -19.86 3.18
CA TYR A 569 1.60 -19.49 1.88
C TYR A 569 1.49 -20.65 0.88
N GLY A 570 1.74 -21.90 1.31
CA GLY A 570 1.52 -23.08 0.47
C GLY A 570 0.11 -23.18 -0.11
N MET A 571 -0.92 -22.87 0.70
CA MET A 571 -2.32 -22.79 0.23
C MET A 571 -2.58 -21.64 -0.76
N ARG A 572 -1.88 -20.51 -0.63
CA ARG A 572 -1.98 -19.38 -1.58
C ARG A 572 -1.26 -19.68 -2.90
N VAL A 573 -0.12 -20.37 -2.85
CA VAL A 573 0.58 -20.87 -4.04
C VAL A 573 -0.32 -21.81 -4.86
N MET A 574 -1.07 -22.70 -4.20
CA MET A 574 -2.09 -23.52 -4.88
C MET A 574 -3.23 -22.73 -5.51
N GLN A 575 -3.50 -21.51 -5.05
CA GLN A 575 -4.55 -20.66 -5.62
C GLN A 575 -4.04 -19.85 -6.82
N SER A 576 -2.75 -19.48 -6.85
CA SER A 576 -2.16 -18.79 -7.99
C SER A 576 -2.32 -19.56 -9.31
N SER A 577 -2.64 -18.85 -10.38
CA SER A 577 -2.63 -19.35 -11.77
C SER A 577 -1.27 -19.21 -12.43
N LEU A 578 -0.35 -18.41 -11.87
CA LEU A 578 0.98 -18.15 -12.41
C LEU A 578 2.06 -18.22 -11.32
N VAL A 579 3.26 -18.62 -11.71
CA VAL A 579 4.49 -18.44 -10.91
C VAL A 579 5.58 -17.91 -11.84
N ALA A 580 6.08 -16.72 -11.55
CA ALA A 580 7.33 -16.26 -12.14
C ALA A 580 8.51 -16.99 -11.45
N LEU A 581 9.47 -17.49 -12.21
CA LEU A 581 10.58 -18.31 -11.72
C LEU A 581 11.91 -17.73 -12.20
N GLY A 582 12.96 -17.86 -11.38
CA GLY A 582 14.31 -17.44 -11.74
C GLY A 582 15.39 -18.40 -11.25
N THR A 583 16.45 -18.52 -12.04
CA THR A 583 17.68 -19.27 -11.73
C THR A 583 18.87 -18.63 -12.46
N LEU A 584 20.07 -19.15 -12.27
CA LEU A 584 21.29 -18.72 -12.97
C LEU A 584 21.61 -19.66 -14.14
N ASP A 585 22.04 -19.11 -15.27
CA ASP A 585 22.68 -19.91 -16.33
C ASP A 585 24.13 -20.30 -15.97
N ASN A 586 24.82 -20.99 -16.89
CA ASN A 586 26.18 -21.47 -16.67
C ASN A 586 27.24 -20.37 -16.62
N GLU A 587 26.92 -19.17 -17.11
CA GLU A 587 27.77 -17.97 -17.00
C GLU A 587 27.46 -17.20 -15.70
N GLY A 588 26.57 -17.73 -14.86
CA GLY A 588 26.12 -17.10 -13.62
C GLY A 588 25.10 -15.98 -13.83
N ARG A 589 24.59 -15.77 -15.05
CA ARG A 589 23.60 -14.73 -15.33
C ARG A 589 22.22 -15.17 -14.84
N PRO A 590 21.52 -14.36 -14.03
CA PRO A 590 20.14 -14.61 -13.70
C PRO A 590 19.23 -14.44 -14.93
N TRP A 591 18.29 -15.36 -15.06
CA TRP A 591 17.16 -15.27 -16.00
C TRP A 591 15.84 -15.41 -15.25
N THR A 592 14.77 -14.92 -15.85
CA THR A 592 13.40 -15.01 -15.31
C THR A 592 12.46 -15.57 -16.37
N THR A 593 11.44 -16.32 -15.97
CA THR A 593 10.33 -16.77 -16.81
C THR A 593 9.00 -16.71 -16.05
N VAL A 594 7.87 -17.00 -16.71
CA VAL A 594 6.55 -17.13 -16.09
C VAL A 594 5.88 -18.40 -16.59
N TRP A 595 5.61 -19.34 -15.68
CA TRP A 595 4.91 -20.60 -15.97
C TRP A 595 3.54 -20.62 -15.28
N GLY A 596 2.67 -21.54 -15.70
CA GLY A 596 1.32 -21.69 -15.16
C GLY A 596 0.24 -21.70 -16.25
N GLY A 597 -0.81 -20.91 -16.05
CA GLY A 597 -2.02 -20.83 -16.87
C GLY A 597 -3.23 -21.48 -16.18
N GLU A 598 -3.00 -22.54 -15.42
CA GLU A 598 -4.02 -23.21 -14.59
C GLU A 598 -3.72 -23.03 -13.09
N ARG A 599 -4.77 -22.98 -12.26
CA ARG A 599 -4.63 -22.92 -10.79
C ARG A 599 -4.20 -24.29 -10.23
N ALA A 600 -3.51 -24.29 -9.09
CA ALA A 600 -2.95 -25.48 -8.42
C ALA A 600 -1.88 -26.28 -9.19
N PHE A 601 -1.36 -25.72 -10.30
CA PHE A 601 -0.22 -26.27 -11.04
C PHE A 601 1.06 -26.32 -10.19
N ALA A 602 1.20 -25.37 -9.27
CA ALA A 602 2.19 -25.35 -8.19
C ALA A 602 1.51 -25.70 -6.85
N ARG A 603 2.05 -26.67 -6.10
CA ARG A 603 1.45 -27.14 -4.84
C ARG A 603 2.46 -27.73 -3.86
N PRO A 604 2.25 -27.60 -2.53
CA PRO A 604 3.06 -28.30 -1.54
C PRO A 604 2.85 -29.82 -1.63
N VAL A 605 3.94 -30.58 -1.59
CA VAL A 605 3.93 -32.07 -1.62
C VAL A 605 4.64 -32.70 -0.42
N ALA A 606 5.52 -31.96 0.24
CA ALA A 606 6.10 -32.30 1.54
C ALA A 606 6.36 -31.02 2.34
N GLU A 607 6.80 -31.14 3.60
CA GLU A 607 7.21 -29.99 4.39
C GLU A 607 8.38 -29.25 3.70
N GLY A 608 8.20 -27.96 3.43
CA GLY A 608 9.19 -27.17 2.67
C GLY A 608 9.28 -27.46 1.17
N VAL A 609 8.54 -28.41 0.59
CA VAL A 609 8.68 -28.79 -0.83
C VAL A 609 7.45 -28.45 -1.66
N LEU A 610 7.63 -27.62 -2.69
CA LEU A 610 6.65 -27.37 -3.74
C LEU A 610 6.93 -28.25 -4.96
N ALA A 611 5.90 -28.88 -5.51
CA ALA A 611 5.93 -29.47 -6.85
C ALA A 611 5.22 -28.56 -7.86
N PHE A 612 5.75 -28.53 -9.08
CA PHE A 612 5.21 -27.82 -10.23
C PHE A 612 4.92 -28.82 -11.34
N ASN A 613 3.77 -28.69 -12.01
CA ASN A 613 3.42 -29.40 -13.24
C ASN A 613 2.89 -28.38 -14.24
N SER A 614 3.64 -28.06 -15.30
CA SER A 614 3.27 -26.98 -16.24
C SER A 614 3.74 -27.27 -17.66
N SER A 615 2.98 -26.78 -18.65
CA SER A 615 3.46 -26.68 -20.03
C SER A 615 4.52 -25.58 -20.11
N VAL A 616 5.66 -25.83 -20.75
CA VAL A 616 6.75 -24.85 -20.89
C VAL A 616 7.36 -24.90 -22.29
N ASP A 617 7.88 -23.77 -22.77
CA ASP A 617 8.73 -23.76 -23.96
C ASP A 617 10.10 -24.37 -23.62
N THR A 618 10.28 -25.65 -23.91
CA THR A 618 11.55 -26.35 -23.69
C THR A 618 12.66 -25.95 -24.67
N ARG A 619 12.37 -25.11 -25.68
CA ARG A 619 13.34 -24.69 -26.70
C ARG A 619 14.02 -23.38 -26.37
N HIS A 620 13.27 -22.30 -26.16
CA HIS A 620 13.82 -20.95 -26.11
C HIS A 620 13.79 -20.31 -24.71
N ASP A 621 12.89 -20.73 -23.81
CA ASP A 621 12.86 -20.30 -22.40
C ASP A 621 14.25 -20.49 -21.73
N PRO A 622 14.91 -19.40 -21.30
CA PRO A 622 16.25 -19.46 -20.74
C PRO A 622 16.30 -20.07 -19.33
N VAL A 623 15.21 -20.00 -18.56
CA VAL A 623 15.12 -20.64 -17.24
C VAL A 623 14.94 -22.15 -17.40
N PHE A 624 14.14 -22.62 -18.37
CA PHE A 624 14.12 -24.05 -18.68
C PHE A 624 15.50 -24.55 -19.08
N ARG A 625 16.17 -23.86 -20.04
CA ARG A 625 17.52 -24.26 -20.50
C ARG A 625 18.57 -24.21 -19.40
N ALA A 626 18.46 -23.28 -18.43
CA ALA A 626 19.33 -23.25 -17.26
C ALA A 626 19.00 -24.35 -16.21
N LEU A 627 17.78 -24.88 -16.16
CA LEU A 627 17.38 -25.97 -15.27
C LEU A 627 17.60 -27.37 -15.87
N TRP A 628 17.56 -27.54 -17.20
CA TRP A 628 17.89 -28.76 -17.95
C TRP A 628 19.14 -28.55 -18.81
N ASP A 629 20.19 -27.99 -18.20
CA ASP A 629 21.47 -27.75 -18.88
C ASP A 629 22.15 -29.06 -19.34
N GLY A 630 22.90 -28.98 -20.43
CA GLY A 630 23.62 -30.11 -21.03
C GLY A 630 22.74 -31.15 -21.74
N ILE A 631 21.42 -30.94 -21.80
CA ILE A 631 20.45 -31.91 -22.35
C ILE A 631 19.94 -31.41 -23.71
N ASP A 632 19.99 -32.28 -24.72
CA ASP A 632 19.60 -31.97 -26.09
C ASP A 632 18.08 -32.11 -26.34
N GLU A 633 17.62 -31.73 -27.53
CA GLU A 633 16.18 -31.83 -27.87
C GLU A 633 15.68 -33.28 -27.97
N GLU A 634 16.58 -34.26 -28.11
CA GLU A 634 16.22 -35.67 -28.13
C GLU A 634 15.99 -36.19 -26.71
N GLY A 635 16.90 -35.92 -25.77
CA GLY A 635 16.72 -36.20 -24.36
C GLY A 635 15.48 -35.51 -23.77
N VAL A 636 15.24 -34.25 -24.12
CA VAL A 636 14.01 -33.51 -23.73
C VAL A 636 12.74 -34.23 -24.23
N ARG A 637 12.73 -34.76 -25.47
CA ARG A 637 11.59 -35.51 -26.00
C ARG A 637 11.45 -36.90 -25.38
N GLN A 638 12.56 -37.52 -24.95
CA GLN A 638 12.58 -38.82 -24.28
C GLN A 638 12.31 -38.76 -22.76
N GLY A 639 11.97 -37.59 -22.21
CA GLY A 639 11.59 -37.44 -20.80
C GLY A 639 12.78 -37.27 -19.84
N ALA A 640 13.84 -36.58 -20.29
CA ALA A 640 15.04 -36.31 -19.51
C ALA A 640 14.75 -35.82 -18.08
N ILE A 641 15.36 -36.52 -17.13
CA ILE A 641 15.31 -36.26 -15.69
C ILE A 641 16.59 -35.53 -15.28
N ASN A 642 16.49 -34.31 -14.75
CA ASN A 642 17.60 -33.67 -14.04
C ASN A 642 17.46 -33.87 -12.51
N ARG A 643 18.58 -34.20 -11.87
CA ARG A 643 18.80 -34.16 -10.43
C ARG A 643 20.21 -33.60 -10.20
N PRO A 644 20.35 -32.40 -9.60
CA PRO A 644 21.66 -31.82 -9.30
C PRO A 644 22.54 -32.79 -8.50
N HIS A 645 23.78 -32.97 -8.96
CA HIS A 645 24.70 -33.93 -8.36
C HIS A 645 25.25 -33.38 -7.03
N GLY A 646 25.51 -34.28 -6.07
CA GLY A 646 26.01 -33.92 -4.73
C GLY A 646 24.92 -33.61 -3.69
N GLY A 647 23.66 -33.44 -4.10
CA GLY A 647 22.53 -33.20 -3.19
C GLY A 647 22.29 -31.72 -2.84
N GLU A 648 23.23 -30.83 -3.20
CA GLU A 648 23.02 -29.39 -3.20
C GLU A 648 22.23 -29.00 -4.47
N GLY A 649 20.95 -28.70 -4.30
CA GLY A 649 20.06 -28.34 -5.41
C GLY A 649 20.43 -27.00 -6.05
N LYS A 650 20.18 -26.84 -7.36
CA LYS A 650 20.53 -25.60 -8.08
C LYS A 650 19.70 -24.42 -7.55
N GLY A 651 20.34 -23.30 -7.23
CA GLY A 651 19.68 -22.12 -6.66
C GLY A 651 18.53 -21.61 -7.54
N MET A 652 17.38 -21.32 -6.93
CA MET A 652 16.22 -20.77 -7.62
C MET A 652 15.36 -19.89 -6.70
N SER A 653 14.57 -19.02 -7.32
CA SER A 653 13.54 -18.24 -6.64
C SER A 653 12.25 -18.20 -7.46
N GLY A 654 11.15 -17.83 -6.80
CA GLY A 654 9.86 -17.71 -7.45
C GLY A 654 8.96 -16.65 -6.83
N LEU A 655 8.06 -16.10 -7.65
CA LEU A 655 6.94 -15.27 -7.24
C LEU A 655 5.65 -15.94 -7.73
N SER A 656 4.97 -16.62 -6.83
CA SER A 656 3.60 -17.09 -7.07
C SER A 656 2.66 -15.90 -7.08
N ILE A 657 1.79 -15.82 -8.09
CA ILE A 657 0.96 -14.64 -8.33
C ILE A 657 -0.44 -15.02 -8.86
N ASP A 658 -1.46 -14.45 -8.24
CA ASP A 658 -2.85 -14.47 -8.70
C ASP A 658 -3.21 -13.04 -9.15
N LEU A 659 -3.28 -12.82 -10.47
CA LEU A 659 -3.61 -11.52 -11.03
C LEU A 659 -5.11 -11.20 -10.96
N GLU A 660 -6.00 -12.17 -10.73
CA GLU A 660 -7.43 -11.90 -10.56
C GLU A 660 -7.71 -11.32 -9.16
N THR A 661 -7.10 -11.92 -8.14
CA THR A 661 -7.28 -11.52 -6.73
C THR A 661 -6.24 -10.51 -6.23
N ARG A 662 -5.18 -10.26 -7.01
CA ARG A 662 -3.98 -9.46 -6.64
C ARG A 662 -3.18 -10.07 -5.48
N ASP A 663 -3.16 -11.40 -5.37
CA ASP A 663 -2.35 -12.08 -4.36
C ASP A 663 -0.93 -12.40 -4.86
N ARG A 664 0.08 -12.32 -3.98
CA ARG A 664 1.44 -12.79 -4.31
C ARG A 664 2.25 -13.31 -3.12
N VAL A 665 3.01 -14.37 -3.37
CA VAL A 665 3.92 -15.04 -2.43
C VAL A 665 5.30 -15.20 -3.08
N LYS A 666 6.34 -14.65 -2.45
CA LYS A 666 7.74 -14.94 -2.76
C LYS A 666 8.18 -16.26 -2.16
N LEU A 667 9.07 -16.93 -2.88
CA LEU A 667 9.65 -18.23 -2.59
C LEU A 667 11.16 -18.15 -2.89
N VAL A 668 12.00 -18.57 -1.95
CA VAL A 668 13.45 -18.73 -2.13
C VAL A 668 13.80 -20.19 -1.87
N GLY A 669 14.73 -20.77 -2.62
CA GLY A 669 15.05 -22.19 -2.44
C GLY A 669 15.98 -22.77 -3.50
N THR A 670 15.87 -24.08 -3.70
CA THR A 670 16.68 -24.85 -4.65
C THR A 670 15.82 -25.80 -5.49
N PHE A 671 16.21 -25.99 -6.74
CA PHE A 671 15.69 -27.02 -7.63
C PHE A 671 16.25 -28.38 -7.17
N VAL A 672 15.36 -29.27 -6.74
CA VAL A 672 15.72 -30.58 -6.15
C VAL A 672 15.76 -31.66 -7.23
N ALA A 673 14.76 -31.68 -8.11
CA ALA A 673 14.66 -32.62 -9.22
C ALA A 673 13.60 -32.14 -10.22
N GLY A 674 13.73 -32.56 -11.47
CA GLY A 674 12.67 -32.42 -12.47
C GLY A 674 12.76 -33.46 -13.58
N ALA A 675 11.62 -33.72 -14.23
CA ALA A 675 11.52 -34.50 -15.45
C ALA A 675 10.74 -33.71 -16.51
N THR A 676 11.14 -33.85 -17.78
CA THR A 676 10.30 -33.45 -18.92
C THR A 676 9.22 -34.50 -19.16
N VAL A 677 8.03 -34.07 -19.56
CA VAL A 677 6.86 -34.94 -19.84
C VAL A 677 6.16 -34.49 -21.13
N ASP A 678 5.20 -35.27 -21.59
CA ASP A 678 4.39 -35.00 -22.79
C ASP A 678 5.23 -34.70 -24.05
N GLU A 679 6.20 -35.56 -24.33
CA GLU A 679 7.19 -35.41 -25.42
C GLU A 679 8.01 -34.11 -25.32
N GLY A 680 8.28 -33.64 -24.10
CA GLY A 680 9.03 -32.41 -23.86
C GLY A 680 8.22 -31.13 -24.04
N LYS A 681 6.89 -31.19 -23.94
CA LYS A 681 6.00 -30.01 -23.99
C LYS A 681 5.65 -29.47 -22.60
N ALA A 682 5.92 -30.24 -21.56
CA ALA A 682 5.66 -29.91 -20.17
C ALA A 682 6.77 -30.43 -19.24
N VAL A 683 6.78 -29.95 -18.01
CA VAL A 683 7.72 -30.35 -16.96
C VAL A 683 7.01 -30.67 -15.65
N GLN A 684 7.55 -31.65 -14.93
CA GLN A 684 7.25 -31.93 -13.53
C GLN A 684 8.51 -31.74 -12.70
N MET A 685 8.52 -30.79 -11.76
CA MET A 685 9.70 -30.49 -10.94
C MET A 685 9.37 -30.19 -9.48
N ALA A 686 10.38 -30.24 -8.62
CA ALA A 686 10.29 -29.95 -7.19
C ALA A 686 11.30 -28.88 -6.75
N MET A 687 10.82 -27.91 -5.96
CA MET A 687 11.60 -26.87 -5.29
C MET A 687 11.61 -27.11 -3.78
N GLY A 688 12.79 -27.19 -3.18
CA GLY A 688 12.98 -27.10 -1.74
C GLY A 688 13.00 -25.63 -1.33
N VAL A 689 11.92 -25.15 -0.72
CA VAL A 689 11.71 -23.76 -0.31
C VAL A 689 12.41 -23.51 1.03
N THR A 690 13.48 -22.73 1.01
CA THR A 690 14.24 -22.30 2.20
C THR A 690 13.65 -21.07 2.86
N GLU A 691 12.95 -20.21 2.12
CA GLU A 691 12.25 -19.04 2.67
C GLU A 691 10.95 -18.73 1.91
N SER A 692 9.97 -18.11 2.59
CA SER A 692 8.72 -17.65 1.97
C SER A 692 8.20 -16.34 2.56
N LEU A 693 7.56 -15.51 1.72
CA LEU A 693 7.06 -14.19 2.10
C LEU A 693 5.84 -13.77 1.28
N GLY A 694 4.68 -13.62 1.91
CA GLY A 694 3.51 -12.99 1.33
C GLY A 694 3.70 -11.48 1.22
N ASN A 695 3.39 -10.90 0.06
CA ASN A 695 3.54 -9.47 -0.19
C ASN A 695 2.20 -8.77 -0.50
N CYS A 696 2.16 -7.45 -0.34
CA CYS A 696 0.97 -6.62 -0.53
C CYS A 696 0.51 -6.53 -2.01
N PRO A 697 -0.77 -6.21 -2.29
CA PRO A 697 -1.33 -6.17 -3.66
C PRO A 697 -0.91 -4.93 -4.49
N LYS A 698 0.01 -4.11 -3.98
CA LYS A 698 0.47 -2.87 -4.64
C LYS A 698 1.01 -3.14 -6.05
N TYR A 699 0.60 -2.28 -6.99
CA TYR A 699 1.01 -2.27 -8.40
C TYR A 699 0.58 -3.49 -9.23
N LEU A 700 -0.35 -4.32 -8.71
CA LEU A 700 -0.95 -5.42 -9.47
C LEU A 700 -2.20 -4.96 -10.23
N ASN A 701 -2.06 -4.83 -11.55
CA ASN A 701 -3.19 -4.69 -12.46
C ASN A 701 -3.86 -6.05 -12.63
N LYS A 702 -5.20 -6.08 -12.55
CA LYS A 702 -5.93 -7.34 -12.68
C LYS A 702 -5.87 -7.86 -14.11
N LYS A 703 -5.70 -9.16 -14.24
CA LYS A 703 -5.88 -9.90 -15.50
C LYS A 703 -6.60 -11.21 -15.21
N ASP A 704 -7.55 -11.56 -16.06
CA ASP A 704 -8.28 -12.82 -16.03
C ASP A 704 -7.51 -13.85 -16.88
N ILE A 705 -6.91 -14.85 -16.23
CA ILE A 705 -5.88 -15.71 -16.81
C ILE A 705 -6.50 -16.98 -17.39
N ILE A 706 -6.15 -17.27 -18.65
CA ILE A 706 -6.71 -18.36 -19.46
C ILE A 706 -5.53 -19.20 -19.99
N PRO A 707 -5.57 -20.55 -19.91
CA PRO A 707 -4.55 -21.41 -20.52
C PRO A 707 -4.40 -21.17 -22.03
N ASN A 708 -3.16 -21.29 -22.52
CA ASN A 708 -2.82 -21.14 -23.93
C ASN A 708 -1.99 -22.34 -24.42
N THR A 709 -2.32 -22.88 -25.58
CA THR A 709 -1.46 -23.86 -26.28
C THR A 709 -0.32 -23.12 -26.95
N MET A 710 0.91 -23.33 -26.48
CA MET A 710 2.09 -22.65 -27.00
C MET A 710 2.45 -23.14 -28.41
N THR A 711 2.96 -22.22 -29.22
CA THR A 711 3.59 -22.51 -30.52
C THR A 711 4.88 -21.68 -30.63
N PRO A 712 5.91 -21.99 -29.83
CA PRO A 712 7.03 -21.09 -29.61
C PRO A 712 7.86 -20.86 -30.89
N GLU A 713 7.98 -19.60 -31.31
CA GLU A 713 8.78 -19.14 -32.45
C GLU A 713 9.76 -18.06 -31.96
N LEU A 714 11.08 -18.33 -32.04
CA LEU A 714 12.12 -17.33 -31.76
C LEU A 714 12.16 -16.28 -32.88
N VAL A 715 11.88 -15.02 -32.55
CA VAL A 715 11.84 -13.89 -33.50
C VAL A 715 13.19 -13.17 -33.57
N SER A 716 13.85 -12.98 -32.42
CA SER A 716 15.22 -12.44 -32.34
C SER A 716 15.89 -12.86 -31.02
N ASP A 717 17.19 -13.12 -31.08
CA ASP A 717 18.10 -13.32 -29.95
C ASP A 717 19.19 -12.24 -29.86
N LYS A 718 19.03 -11.12 -30.60
CA LYS A 718 20.04 -10.07 -30.78
C LYS A 718 19.49 -8.66 -30.57
N LEU A 719 20.42 -7.75 -30.30
CA LEU A 719 20.24 -6.30 -30.38
C LEU A 719 20.46 -5.81 -31.84
N PRO A 720 19.93 -4.63 -32.22
CA PRO A 720 18.95 -3.84 -31.47
C PRO A 720 17.59 -4.55 -31.42
N LEU A 721 16.74 -4.19 -30.46
CA LEU A 721 15.37 -4.71 -30.37
C LEU A 721 14.56 -4.36 -31.62
N SER A 722 13.86 -5.35 -32.17
CA SER A 722 12.85 -5.15 -33.21
C SER A 722 11.69 -4.30 -32.72
N GLN A 723 11.00 -3.58 -33.63
CA GLN A 723 9.88 -2.72 -33.28
C GLN A 723 8.81 -3.42 -32.43
N ALA A 724 8.44 -4.67 -32.75
CA ALA A 724 7.46 -5.43 -31.98
C ALA A 724 7.87 -5.68 -30.51
N ALA A 725 9.17 -5.77 -30.23
CA ALA A 725 9.69 -5.89 -28.86
C ALA A 725 9.70 -4.53 -28.14
N LEU A 726 9.94 -3.43 -28.85
CA LEU A 726 9.79 -2.06 -28.33
C LEU A 726 8.31 -1.73 -28.03
N ASP A 727 7.40 -2.12 -28.92
CA ASP A 727 5.95 -1.96 -28.75
C ASP A 727 5.46 -2.74 -27.51
N LEU A 728 6.00 -3.94 -27.27
CA LEU A 728 5.75 -4.71 -26.05
C LEU A 728 6.27 -4.01 -24.79
N ILE A 729 7.49 -3.45 -24.81
CA ILE A 729 8.01 -2.65 -23.68
C ILE A 729 7.12 -1.43 -23.41
N ALA A 730 6.68 -0.73 -24.46
CA ALA A 730 5.79 0.43 -24.34
C ALA A 730 4.38 0.07 -23.85
N ALA A 731 3.85 -1.09 -24.23
CA ALA A 731 2.56 -1.60 -23.78
C ALA A 731 2.61 -2.24 -22.38
N ALA A 732 3.81 -2.59 -21.87
CA ALA A 732 3.97 -3.31 -20.62
C ALA A 732 3.44 -2.51 -19.41
N ASP A 733 2.48 -3.11 -18.71
CA ASP A 733 1.94 -2.63 -17.43
C ASP A 733 2.54 -3.40 -16.23
N MET A 734 3.28 -4.48 -16.51
CA MET A 734 3.99 -5.30 -15.53
C MET A 734 5.12 -6.10 -16.20
N PHE A 735 6.24 -6.26 -15.52
CA PHE A 735 7.28 -7.25 -15.84
C PHE A 735 7.74 -8.00 -14.59
N PHE A 736 8.41 -9.13 -14.77
CA PHE A 736 9.05 -9.87 -13.69
C PHE A 736 10.57 -9.81 -13.80
N LEU A 737 11.25 -9.89 -12.67
CA LEU A 737 12.71 -9.85 -12.60
C LEU A 737 13.27 -10.71 -11.47
N SER A 738 14.47 -11.23 -11.68
CA SER A 738 15.21 -12.07 -10.76
C SER A 738 16.62 -11.54 -10.54
N SER A 739 17.12 -11.63 -9.31
CA SER A 739 18.47 -11.21 -8.94
C SER A 739 19.02 -12.08 -7.82
N THR A 740 20.32 -11.97 -7.53
CA THR A 740 20.99 -12.75 -6.47
C THR A 740 22.02 -11.90 -5.74
N ASN A 741 22.35 -12.28 -4.51
CA ASN A 741 23.53 -11.79 -3.78
C ASN A 741 24.69 -12.81 -3.80
N GLY A 742 24.59 -13.88 -4.58
CA GLY A 742 25.54 -15.00 -4.64
C GLY A 742 25.23 -16.16 -3.69
N VAL A 743 24.34 -15.97 -2.70
CA VAL A 743 23.94 -17.02 -1.73
C VAL A 743 22.45 -17.35 -1.85
N THR A 744 21.59 -16.31 -1.93
CA THR A 744 20.15 -16.45 -2.14
C THR A 744 19.71 -15.73 -3.42
N MET A 745 18.51 -16.06 -3.89
CA MET A 745 17.91 -15.45 -5.08
C MET A 745 16.59 -14.77 -4.73
N ASP A 746 16.34 -13.60 -5.32
CA ASP A 746 15.01 -12.96 -5.34
C ASP A 746 14.36 -13.20 -6.70
N THR A 747 13.03 -13.38 -6.71
CA THR A 747 12.20 -13.21 -7.92
C THR A 747 11.00 -12.35 -7.52
N ASN A 748 10.73 -11.34 -8.32
CA ASN A 748 9.78 -10.29 -8.00
C ASN A 748 9.12 -9.78 -9.29
N HIS A 749 8.20 -8.85 -9.14
CA HIS A 749 7.59 -8.10 -10.23
C HIS A 749 7.93 -6.61 -10.10
N ARG A 750 7.68 -5.84 -11.17
CA ARG A 750 7.38 -4.41 -11.13
C ARG A 750 6.18 -4.15 -12.04
N GLY A 751 5.37 -3.16 -11.69
CA GLY A 751 4.15 -2.82 -12.43
C GLY A 751 3.72 -1.39 -12.19
N GLY A 752 2.78 -0.94 -13.01
CA GLY A 752 2.26 0.42 -12.96
C GLY A 752 1.24 0.65 -14.08
N SER A 753 1.14 1.89 -14.55
CA SER A 753 0.44 2.20 -15.81
C SER A 753 1.29 1.73 -17.01
N PRO A 754 0.69 1.39 -18.17
CA PRO A 754 1.45 1.01 -19.37
C PRO A 754 2.53 2.04 -19.72
N GLY A 755 3.72 1.55 -20.08
CA GLY A 755 4.87 2.40 -20.40
C GLY A 755 5.59 2.99 -19.18
N PHE A 756 5.40 2.45 -17.97
CA PHE A 756 6.19 2.85 -16.80
C PHE A 756 7.68 2.47 -16.90
N ILE A 757 8.04 1.55 -17.80
CA ILE A 757 9.40 1.23 -18.20
C ILE A 757 9.74 1.98 -19.51
N ARG A 758 10.94 2.57 -19.57
CA ARG A 758 11.43 3.37 -20.69
C ARG A 758 12.70 2.78 -21.31
N VAL A 759 12.91 3.07 -22.59
CA VAL A 759 14.10 2.71 -23.36
C VAL A 759 14.94 3.98 -23.51
N ILE A 760 16.15 4.01 -22.95
CA ILE A 760 17.09 5.13 -23.09
C ILE A 760 17.88 5.00 -24.40
N LYS A 761 18.28 3.77 -24.76
CA LYS A 761 19.03 3.43 -25.97
C LYS A 761 18.61 2.09 -26.54
N ASN A 762 18.73 1.92 -27.85
CA ASN A 762 18.50 0.68 -28.57
C ASN A 762 19.37 0.64 -29.83
N GLU A 763 20.65 0.34 -29.66
CA GLU A 763 21.71 0.33 -30.68
C GLU A 763 22.24 -1.10 -30.89
N GLU A 764 23.18 -1.32 -31.81
CA GLU A 764 23.57 -2.68 -32.25
C GLU A 764 24.16 -3.55 -31.12
N ASP A 765 24.92 -2.96 -30.19
CA ASP A 765 25.49 -3.65 -29.01
C ASP A 765 25.04 -3.01 -27.67
N GLU A 766 24.17 -1.99 -27.68
CA GLU A 766 23.77 -1.25 -26.46
C GLU A 766 22.25 -1.07 -26.33
N LEU A 767 21.66 -1.75 -25.35
CA LEU A 767 20.27 -1.56 -24.93
C LEU A 767 20.24 -1.14 -23.46
N GLU A 768 19.73 0.07 -23.22
CA GLU A 768 19.54 0.60 -21.87
C GLU A 768 18.05 0.82 -21.58
N LEU A 769 17.57 0.16 -20.53
CA LEU A 769 16.22 0.30 -19.99
C LEU A 769 16.26 1.06 -18.67
N ILE A 770 15.19 1.76 -18.33
CA ILE A 770 15.04 2.37 -16.99
C ILE A 770 13.60 2.32 -16.53
N TYR A 771 13.40 2.15 -15.22
CA TYR A 771 12.10 2.30 -14.60
C TYR A 771 12.20 2.99 -13.22
N PRO A 772 11.19 3.76 -12.80
CA PRO A 772 11.09 4.34 -11.46
C PRO A 772 10.72 3.26 -10.41
N GLU A 773 11.40 3.25 -9.26
CA GLU A 773 11.10 2.32 -8.16
C GLU A 773 10.09 2.96 -7.19
N PHE A 774 8.86 2.46 -7.21
CA PHE A 774 7.74 3.03 -6.45
C PHE A 774 7.74 2.65 -4.95
N SER A 775 6.83 3.27 -4.19
CA SER A 775 6.68 3.14 -2.72
C SER A 775 6.28 1.71 -2.27
N GLY A 776 7.24 0.79 -2.26
CA GLY A 776 7.07 -0.61 -1.87
C GLY A 776 7.06 -0.86 -0.36
N ASN A 777 7.26 -2.12 0.03
CA ASN A 777 7.22 -2.60 1.42
C ASN A 777 8.45 -2.23 2.28
N ARG A 778 9.45 -1.53 1.69
CA ARG A 778 10.77 -1.18 2.27
C ARG A 778 11.65 -2.35 2.73
N LEU A 779 11.50 -3.56 2.18
CA LEU A 779 12.45 -4.65 2.42
C LEU A 779 13.74 -4.44 1.61
N TYR A 780 13.54 -4.11 0.33
CA TYR A 780 14.54 -3.90 -0.71
C TYR A 780 15.31 -5.12 -1.23
N GLN A 781 15.02 -6.36 -0.82
CA GLN A 781 15.53 -7.63 -1.40
C GLN A 781 16.12 -7.51 -2.83
N THR A 782 15.32 -7.12 -3.83
CA THR A 782 15.75 -7.00 -5.23
C THR A 782 16.86 -5.96 -5.46
N LEU A 783 16.76 -4.78 -4.82
CA LEU A 783 17.74 -3.69 -4.90
C LEU A 783 18.94 -3.92 -3.97
N GLY A 784 18.75 -4.66 -2.87
CA GLY A 784 19.82 -5.09 -1.98
C GLY A 784 20.75 -6.07 -2.68
N ASN A 785 20.19 -7.05 -3.41
CA ASN A 785 20.96 -7.87 -4.34
C ASN A 785 21.79 -7.00 -5.29
N PHE A 786 21.19 -6.01 -5.96
CA PHE A 786 21.92 -5.11 -6.89
C PHE A 786 23.07 -4.30 -6.26
N LYS A 787 23.08 -4.08 -4.94
CA LYS A 787 24.21 -3.44 -4.23
C LYS A 787 25.39 -4.40 -3.94
N VAL A 788 25.18 -5.72 -4.08
CA VAL A 788 26.20 -6.77 -3.86
C VAL A 788 26.62 -7.41 -5.19
N ASN A 789 25.65 -7.74 -6.04
CA ASN A 789 25.82 -8.26 -7.39
C ASN A 789 24.77 -7.59 -8.31
N PRO A 790 25.18 -6.76 -9.29
CA PRO A 790 24.25 -5.98 -10.10
C PRO A 790 23.50 -6.81 -11.15
N LEU A 791 23.83 -8.09 -11.34
CA LEU A 791 23.22 -8.90 -12.40
C LEU A 791 21.71 -9.10 -12.20
N VAL A 792 20.95 -8.98 -13.30
CA VAL A 792 19.48 -9.04 -13.32
C VAL A 792 18.96 -9.81 -14.53
N GLY A 793 18.02 -10.71 -14.28
CA GLY A 793 17.18 -11.33 -15.32
C GLY A 793 15.82 -10.63 -15.33
N LEU A 794 15.21 -10.49 -16.51
CA LEU A 794 13.86 -9.94 -16.68
C LEU A 794 13.05 -10.76 -17.67
N VAL A 795 11.73 -10.71 -17.51
CA VAL A 795 10.76 -11.21 -18.49
C VAL A 795 9.56 -10.27 -18.58
N ILE A 796 9.22 -9.88 -19.80
CA ILE A 796 8.08 -9.02 -20.16
C ILE A 796 7.10 -9.87 -20.97
N PRO A 797 6.00 -10.35 -20.36
CA PRO A 797 5.00 -11.18 -21.04
C PRO A 797 3.90 -10.33 -21.70
N ASP A 798 3.57 -10.61 -22.97
CA ASP A 798 2.34 -10.12 -23.58
C ASP A 798 1.17 -11.06 -23.26
N TYR A 799 0.31 -10.62 -22.37
CA TYR A 799 -0.89 -11.34 -21.98
C TYR A 799 -1.94 -11.45 -23.12
N ASN A 800 -1.85 -10.64 -24.18
CA ASN A 800 -2.80 -10.70 -25.29
C ASN A 800 -2.43 -11.80 -26.30
N THR A 801 -1.16 -11.87 -26.70
CA THR A 801 -0.65 -12.80 -27.74
C THR A 801 -0.07 -14.09 -27.17
N ALA A 802 0.36 -14.11 -25.90
CA ALA A 802 1.29 -15.09 -25.32
C ALA A 802 2.74 -15.00 -25.84
N ASP A 803 3.10 -13.88 -26.49
CA ASP A 803 4.49 -13.55 -26.82
C ASP A 803 5.25 -13.11 -25.56
N VAL A 804 6.58 -13.22 -25.58
CA VAL A 804 7.43 -12.96 -24.40
C VAL A 804 8.80 -12.43 -24.80
N LEU A 805 9.24 -11.40 -24.08
CA LEU A 805 10.59 -10.84 -24.18
C LEU A 805 11.39 -11.19 -22.91
N TYR A 806 12.37 -12.08 -23.05
CA TYR A 806 13.36 -12.41 -22.03
C TYR A 806 14.59 -11.52 -22.18
N LEU A 807 15.15 -11.05 -21.06
CA LEU A 807 16.34 -10.21 -21.03
C LEU A 807 17.26 -10.62 -19.86
N THR A 808 18.57 -10.42 -19.99
CA THR A 808 19.52 -10.44 -18.87
C THR A 808 20.55 -9.32 -19.02
N GLY A 809 21.09 -8.82 -17.92
CA GLY A 809 21.96 -7.65 -17.92
C GLY A 809 22.44 -7.24 -16.53
N SER A 810 22.81 -5.96 -16.39
CA SER A 810 23.35 -5.37 -15.17
C SER A 810 22.54 -4.14 -14.75
N ALA A 811 22.11 -4.10 -13.48
CA ALA A 811 21.28 -3.05 -12.90
C ALA A 811 22.10 -2.03 -12.09
N SER A 812 21.72 -0.76 -12.20
CA SER A 812 22.26 0.36 -11.43
C SER A 812 21.13 1.08 -10.68
N VAL A 813 21.22 1.13 -9.35
CA VAL A 813 20.23 1.77 -8.47
C VAL A 813 20.59 3.25 -8.29
N LEU A 814 19.90 4.11 -9.03
CA LEU A 814 20.06 5.56 -9.05
C LEU A 814 19.22 6.21 -7.94
N VAL A 815 19.79 7.17 -7.21
CA VAL A 815 19.11 7.80 -6.04
C VAL A 815 19.18 9.33 -6.09
N GLY A 816 18.05 9.99 -5.82
CA GLY A 816 17.97 11.46 -5.78
C GLY A 816 18.23 12.10 -7.14
N GLU A 817 19.21 12.99 -7.21
CA GLU A 817 19.60 13.71 -8.43
C GLU A 817 19.98 12.77 -9.58
N GLU A 818 20.63 11.64 -9.29
CA GLU A 818 20.98 10.62 -10.30
C GLU A 818 19.73 10.07 -11.01
N ALA A 819 18.68 9.76 -10.25
CA ALA A 819 17.42 9.25 -10.79
C ALA A 819 16.63 10.35 -11.52
N SER A 820 16.65 11.57 -10.96
CA SER A 820 16.00 12.74 -11.56
C SER A 820 16.68 13.25 -12.83
N THR A 821 17.95 12.89 -13.07
CA THR A 821 18.69 13.18 -14.32
C THR A 821 18.17 12.36 -15.51
N TYR A 822 17.56 11.19 -15.28
CA TYR A 822 16.96 10.38 -16.34
C TYR A 822 15.43 10.52 -16.38
N LEU A 823 14.75 10.39 -15.24
CA LEU A 823 13.28 10.36 -15.14
C LEU A 823 12.76 11.55 -14.32
N ALA A 824 11.89 12.35 -14.92
CA ALA A 824 11.36 13.56 -14.29
C ALA A 824 10.74 13.27 -12.90
N ARG A 825 11.14 14.07 -11.90
CA ARG A 825 10.63 14.03 -10.50
C ARG A 825 10.74 12.64 -9.83
N THR A 826 11.73 11.84 -10.22
CA THR A 826 11.94 10.47 -9.70
C THR A 826 13.08 10.43 -8.69
N LYS A 827 12.78 10.04 -7.45
CA LYS A 827 13.75 9.99 -6.32
C LYS A 827 14.54 8.67 -6.22
N LEU A 828 14.07 7.62 -6.88
CA LEU A 828 14.69 6.30 -6.91
C LEU A 828 14.33 5.63 -8.25
N ALA A 829 15.34 5.26 -9.02
CA ALA A 829 15.18 4.59 -10.30
C ALA A 829 16.18 3.43 -10.44
N VAL A 830 15.88 2.48 -11.31
CA VAL A 830 16.81 1.42 -11.68
C VAL A 830 17.04 1.48 -13.17
N LYS A 831 18.26 1.83 -13.57
CA LYS A 831 18.73 1.69 -14.96
C LYS A 831 19.28 0.28 -15.13
N ILE A 832 19.05 -0.33 -16.29
CA ILE A 832 19.55 -1.67 -16.62
C ILE A 832 20.19 -1.63 -18.01
N THR A 833 21.47 -1.96 -18.09
CA THR A 833 22.18 -2.19 -19.35
C THR A 833 22.06 -3.68 -19.68
N ILE A 834 21.40 -4.02 -20.79
CA ILE A 834 21.08 -5.39 -21.19
C ILE A 834 22.24 -6.00 -22.00
N THR A 835 22.59 -7.25 -21.73
CA THR A 835 23.70 -7.97 -22.38
C THR A 835 23.25 -9.16 -23.24
N ALA A 836 22.04 -9.70 -23.02
CA ALA A 836 21.42 -10.65 -23.95
C ALA A 836 19.88 -10.58 -23.89
N VAL A 837 19.24 -10.96 -25.00
CA VAL A 837 17.79 -10.92 -25.22
C VAL A 837 17.30 -12.20 -25.90
N LYS A 838 16.04 -12.57 -25.66
CA LYS A 838 15.27 -13.45 -26.56
C LYS A 838 13.83 -12.95 -26.66
N PHE A 839 13.36 -12.67 -27.87
CA PHE A 839 11.96 -12.39 -28.17
C PHE A 839 11.31 -13.61 -28.81
N VAL A 840 10.31 -14.19 -28.16
CA VAL A 840 9.67 -15.46 -28.56
C VAL A 840 8.16 -15.25 -28.68
N LYS A 841 7.59 -15.57 -29.83
CA LYS A 841 6.13 -15.56 -30.02
C LYS A 841 5.48 -16.80 -29.46
N SER A 842 4.27 -16.66 -28.92
CA SER A 842 3.45 -17.76 -28.39
C SER A 842 4.20 -18.69 -27.43
N GLY A 843 5.19 -18.16 -26.69
CA GLY A 843 6.06 -18.90 -25.79
C GLY A 843 5.46 -19.14 -24.40
N LEU A 844 4.35 -18.48 -24.06
CA LEU A 844 3.72 -18.58 -22.74
C LEU A 844 2.54 -19.58 -22.73
N PRO A 845 2.40 -20.41 -21.67
CA PRO A 845 1.30 -21.36 -21.51
C PRO A 845 -0.02 -20.69 -21.09
N PHE A 846 -0.11 -19.36 -21.16
CA PHE A 846 -1.27 -18.57 -20.76
C PHE A 846 -1.47 -17.32 -21.62
N ARG A 847 -2.70 -16.80 -21.59
CA ARG A 847 -3.08 -15.44 -21.97
C ARG A 847 -3.83 -14.80 -20.79
N GLY A 848 -4.06 -13.49 -20.84
CA GLY A 848 -4.73 -12.75 -19.78
C GLY A 848 -5.55 -11.58 -20.32
N SER A 849 -6.87 -11.60 -20.12
CA SER A 849 -7.71 -10.45 -20.51
C SER A 849 -7.58 -9.32 -19.49
N ARG A 850 -7.54 -8.06 -19.95
CA ARG A 850 -7.24 -6.88 -19.12
C ARG A 850 -8.42 -6.53 -18.21
N GLY A 851 -8.16 -6.54 -16.90
CA GLY A 851 -9.10 -6.12 -15.85
C GLY A 851 -8.80 -4.73 -15.26
N GLU A 852 -9.22 -4.53 -14.02
CA GLU A 852 -9.04 -3.29 -13.25
C GLU A 852 -7.55 -2.98 -12.98
N TYR A 853 -7.09 -1.77 -13.33
CA TYR A 853 -5.79 -1.24 -12.88
C TYR A 853 -5.68 -1.21 -11.35
N SER A 854 -4.46 -1.34 -10.82
CA SER A 854 -4.20 -1.16 -9.38
C SER A 854 -4.54 0.27 -8.97
N PRO A 855 -5.26 0.51 -7.86
CA PRO A 855 -5.51 1.87 -7.38
C PRO A 855 -4.22 2.57 -6.90
N TYR A 856 -3.16 1.80 -6.66
CA TYR A 856 -1.81 2.30 -6.34
C TYR A 856 -0.97 2.65 -7.57
N ASN A 857 -1.50 2.51 -8.80
CA ASN A 857 -0.73 2.86 -9.99
C ASN A 857 -0.35 4.36 -9.96
N PRO A 858 0.94 4.68 -10.07
CA PRO A 858 1.40 6.06 -10.13
C PRO A 858 1.16 6.65 -11.53
N PRO A 859 1.25 7.99 -11.66
CA PRO A 859 1.47 8.64 -12.94
C PRO A 859 2.69 8.05 -13.66
N VAL A 860 2.61 7.93 -14.99
CA VAL A 860 3.75 7.51 -15.82
C VAL A 860 4.85 8.58 -15.69
N ARG A 861 6.10 8.13 -15.50
CA ARG A 861 7.26 9.02 -15.47
C ARG A 861 7.99 8.91 -16.80
N HIS A 862 8.21 10.06 -17.43
CA HIS A 862 8.86 10.19 -18.73
C HIS A 862 10.35 10.45 -18.58
N LEU A 863 11.12 10.10 -19.62
CA LEU A 863 12.52 10.51 -19.71
C LEU A 863 12.61 12.03 -19.86
N LEU A 864 13.69 12.65 -19.36
CA LEU A 864 13.99 14.06 -19.67
C LEU A 864 14.33 14.30 -21.16
N SER A 865 14.52 13.24 -21.95
CA SER A 865 14.62 13.28 -23.42
C SER A 865 13.29 13.02 -24.15
N GLU A 866 12.24 12.61 -23.44
CA GLU A 866 10.88 12.43 -23.99
C GLU A 866 10.03 13.71 -23.89
N HIS A 867 10.51 14.74 -23.20
CA HIS A 867 9.85 16.02 -22.99
C HIS A 867 10.83 17.15 -23.31
N ASP A 868 10.31 18.32 -23.69
CA ASP A 868 11.15 19.46 -24.04
C ASP A 868 12.02 19.94 -22.87
N ALA A 869 13.20 20.49 -23.18
CA ALA A 869 14.28 20.81 -22.23
C ALA A 869 13.98 22.00 -21.28
N HIS A 870 12.71 22.28 -21.02
CA HIS A 870 12.19 23.41 -20.26
C HIS A 870 11.71 23.08 -18.84
N ILE A 871 11.76 21.82 -18.41
CA ILE A 871 11.98 21.53 -16.98
C ILE A 871 13.47 21.73 -16.73
N GLY A 872 13.85 22.98 -16.44
CA GLY A 872 15.24 23.32 -16.12
C GLY A 872 15.77 22.45 -14.98
N VAL A 873 17.04 22.04 -15.07
CA VAL A 873 17.76 21.31 -14.02
C VAL A 873 17.49 22.01 -12.68
N ALA A 874 16.99 21.26 -11.70
CA ALA A 874 16.46 21.79 -10.43
C ALA A 874 17.40 22.85 -9.85
N SER A 875 16.98 24.12 -9.95
CA SER A 875 17.87 25.25 -9.68
C SER A 875 18.19 25.29 -8.19
N SER A 876 19.41 24.90 -7.83
CA SER A 876 19.88 24.65 -6.46
C SER A 876 20.05 25.91 -5.58
N LYS A 877 19.22 26.94 -5.82
CA LYS A 877 19.22 28.24 -5.15
C LYS A 877 17.77 28.72 -5.01
N ALA A 878 17.32 28.81 -3.76
CA ALA A 878 15.91 28.96 -3.42
C ALA A 878 15.23 30.19 -4.06
N VAL A 879 14.14 29.92 -4.77
CA VAL A 879 13.03 30.84 -5.01
C VAL A 879 11.83 30.25 -4.28
N THR A 880 11.18 31.04 -3.43
CA THR A 880 9.95 30.65 -2.72
C THR A 880 8.77 31.49 -3.20
N ALA A 881 7.58 30.93 -3.12
CA ALA A 881 6.32 31.58 -3.43
C ALA A 881 5.44 31.58 -2.18
N SER A 882 5.16 32.76 -1.63
CA SER A 882 4.38 32.91 -0.39
C SER A 882 2.93 33.27 -0.74
N LEU A 883 1.95 32.47 -0.29
CA LEU A 883 0.53 32.63 -0.65
C LEU A 883 -0.09 33.86 0.05
N THR A 884 -0.29 34.96 -0.68
CA THR A 884 -0.81 36.23 -0.13
C THR A 884 -2.33 36.35 -0.23
N LYS A 885 -2.95 35.82 -1.30
CA LYS A 885 -4.38 36.03 -1.58
C LYS A 885 -5.05 34.80 -2.19
N ARG A 886 -6.33 34.60 -1.87
CA ARG A 886 -7.24 33.64 -2.52
C ARG A 886 -8.56 34.30 -2.90
N GLU A 887 -8.98 34.15 -4.15
CA GLU A 887 -10.28 34.57 -4.67
C GLU A 887 -11.07 33.31 -5.09
N ILE A 888 -12.25 33.09 -4.51
CA ILE A 888 -13.13 31.98 -4.92
C ILE A 888 -13.99 32.45 -6.07
N LEU A 889 -13.75 31.94 -7.28
CA LEU A 889 -14.46 32.37 -8.49
C LEU A 889 -15.71 31.52 -8.73
N THR A 890 -15.62 30.21 -8.51
CA THR A 890 -16.75 29.27 -8.69
C THR A 890 -16.76 28.22 -7.57
N PRO A 891 -17.82 27.39 -7.46
CA PRO A 891 -17.81 26.23 -6.56
C PRO A 891 -16.66 25.23 -6.80
N SER A 892 -15.99 25.30 -7.96
CA SER A 892 -14.91 24.41 -8.33
C SER A 892 -13.62 25.08 -8.85
N ILE A 893 -13.57 26.41 -8.98
CA ILE A 893 -12.41 27.16 -9.50
C ILE A 893 -12.06 28.30 -8.55
N ASP A 894 -10.77 28.45 -8.26
CA ASP A 894 -10.19 29.48 -7.39
C ASP A 894 -9.01 30.16 -8.09
N ARG A 895 -8.73 31.42 -7.74
CA ARG A 895 -7.49 32.12 -8.07
C ARG A 895 -6.65 32.32 -6.82
N PHE A 896 -5.34 32.11 -6.95
CA PHE A 896 -4.36 32.25 -5.87
C PHE A 896 -3.27 33.22 -6.32
N THR A 897 -2.96 34.21 -5.49
CA THR A 897 -1.81 35.11 -5.69
C THR A 897 -0.69 34.70 -4.75
N PHE A 898 0.51 34.52 -5.31
CA PHE A 898 1.74 34.29 -4.58
C PHE A 898 2.70 35.47 -4.80
N GLU A 899 3.43 35.84 -3.75
CA GLU A 899 4.57 36.77 -3.87
C GLU A 899 5.88 35.96 -3.93
N LEU A 900 6.72 36.24 -4.92
CA LEU A 900 7.99 35.55 -5.13
C LEU A 900 9.12 36.17 -4.31
N SER A 901 9.78 35.35 -3.49
CA SER A 901 10.97 35.72 -2.72
C SER A 901 12.19 34.92 -3.19
N SER A 902 13.33 35.59 -3.34
CA SER A 902 14.63 34.94 -3.58
C SER A 902 15.78 35.87 -3.17
N ALA A 903 16.94 35.27 -2.90
CA ALA A 903 18.19 35.97 -2.60
C ALA A 903 18.92 36.49 -3.86
N GLN A 904 18.43 36.15 -5.06
CA GLN A 904 18.93 36.65 -6.35
C GLN A 904 17.77 37.18 -7.21
N PRO A 905 18.03 37.93 -8.31
CA PRO A 905 16.98 38.33 -9.23
C PRO A 905 16.24 37.12 -9.77
N VAL A 906 14.93 37.05 -9.54
CA VAL A 906 14.08 35.98 -10.09
C VAL A 906 14.07 36.10 -11.61
N ALA A 907 14.29 35.00 -12.31
CA ALA A 907 14.20 34.97 -13.76
C ALA A 907 12.78 35.36 -14.21
N GLN A 908 12.67 36.38 -15.07
CA GLN A 908 11.39 36.91 -15.51
C GLN A 908 10.66 35.86 -16.37
N TRP A 909 9.48 35.44 -15.92
CA TRP A 909 8.61 34.54 -16.69
C TRP A 909 7.98 35.31 -17.85
N HIS A 910 7.54 34.58 -18.87
CA HIS A 910 6.87 35.12 -20.05
C HIS A 910 5.37 34.78 -20.02
N ALA A 911 4.56 35.62 -20.65
CA ALA A 911 3.13 35.35 -20.78
C ALA A 911 2.89 34.01 -21.51
N GLY A 912 2.03 33.16 -20.93
CA GLY A 912 1.77 31.80 -21.40
C GLY A 912 2.57 30.70 -20.68
N GLN A 913 3.64 31.02 -19.95
CA GLN A 913 4.41 30.02 -19.20
C GLN A 913 3.68 29.49 -17.96
N TYR A 914 4.06 28.29 -17.51
CA TYR A 914 3.66 27.72 -16.23
C TYR A 914 4.73 27.90 -15.15
N ILE A 915 4.30 27.95 -13.89
CA ILE A 915 5.14 27.84 -12.70
C ILE A 915 5.05 26.43 -12.13
N THR A 916 6.18 25.87 -11.67
CA THR A 916 6.24 24.59 -10.97
C THR A 916 6.46 24.83 -9.49
N LEU A 917 5.53 24.36 -8.65
CA LEU A 917 5.53 24.54 -7.20
C LEU A 917 5.60 23.18 -6.49
N ASP A 918 6.41 23.08 -5.44
CA ASP A 918 6.48 21.90 -4.56
C ASP A 918 5.64 22.08 -3.28
N PHE A 919 4.75 21.13 -3.01
CA PHE A 919 3.93 21.06 -1.79
C PHE A 919 4.22 19.81 -0.94
N GLU A 920 5.23 19.00 -1.28
CA GLU A 920 5.61 17.82 -0.50
C GLU A 920 5.92 18.14 0.97
N PRO A 921 6.65 19.23 1.32
CA PRO A 921 6.91 19.57 2.73
C PRO A 921 5.65 19.81 3.57
N GLU A 922 4.57 20.27 2.92
CA GLU A 922 3.31 20.66 3.55
C GLU A 922 2.27 19.52 3.57
N LEU A 923 2.35 18.57 2.63
CA LEU A 923 1.33 17.54 2.41
C LEU A 923 1.82 16.10 2.62
N SER A 924 3.12 15.87 2.63
CA SER A 924 3.68 14.53 2.82
C SER A 924 3.52 14.07 4.26
N ASN A 925 2.57 13.15 4.47
CA ASN A 925 2.39 12.43 5.74
C ASN A 925 3.53 11.43 6.03
N GLY A 926 4.65 11.51 5.28
CA GLY A 926 5.72 10.52 5.28
C GLY A 926 5.29 9.20 4.63
N TYR A 927 6.03 8.13 4.95
CA TYR A 927 5.74 6.80 4.40
C TYR A 927 4.63 6.10 5.19
N SER A 928 3.58 5.69 4.47
CA SER A 928 2.75 4.55 4.85
C SER A 928 3.05 3.33 3.96
N HIS A 929 2.83 2.13 4.48
CA HIS A 929 2.91 0.91 3.66
C HIS A 929 1.69 0.77 2.73
N MET A 930 0.50 1.11 3.23
CA MET A 930 -0.78 1.05 2.53
C MET A 930 -1.63 2.26 2.92
N ALA A 931 -2.47 2.71 2.01
CA ALA A 931 -3.51 3.70 2.22
C ALA A 931 -4.68 3.22 1.36
N ASP A 932 -5.70 2.64 2.01
CA ASP A 932 -6.84 2.03 1.30
C ASP A 932 -7.94 3.08 1.03
N ASP A 933 -7.88 4.20 1.74
CA ASP A 933 -8.75 5.37 1.68
C ASP A 933 -8.27 6.44 0.70
N ASP A 934 -6.95 6.68 0.61
CA ASP A 934 -6.32 7.42 -0.50
C ASP A 934 -5.10 6.66 -1.07
N PRO A 935 -5.33 5.71 -2.00
CA PRO A 935 -4.26 4.96 -2.66
C PRO A 935 -3.28 5.80 -3.49
N GLN A 936 -3.67 6.99 -3.93
CA GLN A 936 -2.86 7.82 -4.82
C GLN A 936 -1.83 8.66 -4.03
N SER A 937 -2.19 9.12 -2.83
CA SER A 937 -1.30 9.85 -1.89
C SER A 937 0.07 9.21 -1.62
N LEU A 938 0.18 7.88 -1.83
CA LEU A 938 1.40 7.09 -1.64
C LEU A 938 2.46 7.25 -2.74
N ASN A 939 2.06 7.75 -3.92
CA ASN A 939 2.96 7.99 -5.06
C ASN A 939 2.75 9.38 -5.69
N ASP A 940 1.92 10.22 -5.08
CA ASP A 940 1.85 11.65 -5.38
C ASP A 940 3.17 12.30 -4.94
N ASP A 941 3.76 13.11 -5.81
CA ASP A 941 4.94 13.91 -5.49
C ASP A 941 4.55 15.26 -4.84
N TYR A 942 3.26 15.60 -4.83
CA TYR A 942 2.69 16.90 -4.44
C TYR A 942 3.25 18.10 -5.22
N VAL A 943 4.13 17.89 -6.20
CA VAL A 943 4.62 18.92 -7.13
C VAL A 943 3.55 19.19 -8.17
N ARG A 944 3.22 20.45 -8.43
CA ARG A 944 2.23 20.83 -9.45
C ARG A 944 2.69 21.96 -10.33
N THR A 945 2.42 21.79 -11.63
CA THR A 945 2.57 22.80 -12.68
C THR A 945 1.25 23.53 -12.86
N PHE A 946 1.29 24.86 -12.83
CA PHE A 946 0.12 25.71 -13.04
C PHE A 946 0.48 26.80 -14.04
N THR A 947 -0.32 27.00 -15.09
CA THR A 947 -0.12 28.15 -15.99
C THR A 947 -0.19 29.45 -15.19
N VAL A 948 0.76 30.35 -15.39
CA VAL A 948 0.65 31.70 -14.85
C VAL A 948 -0.48 32.42 -15.59
N SER A 949 -1.41 32.97 -14.82
CA SER A 949 -2.63 33.64 -15.32
C SER A 949 -2.60 35.16 -15.18
N SER A 950 -1.52 35.71 -14.60
CA SER A 950 -1.17 37.13 -14.61
C SER A 950 -0.20 37.47 -15.76
N SER A 951 -0.27 38.70 -16.23
CA SER A 951 0.78 39.29 -17.07
C SER A 951 2.14 39.28 -16.34
N PRO A 952 3.29 39.11 -17.03
CA PRO A 952 4.62 39.30 -16.47
C PRO A 952 4.96 40.79 -16.30
N ASP A 953 4.18 41.48 -15.47
CA ASP A 953 4.45 42.86 -15.07
C ASP A 953 5.70 42.92 -14.18
N ASN A 954 6.28 44.12 -13.94
CA ASN A 954 7.46 44.30 -13.06
C ASN A 954 7.18 44.07 -11.55
N SER A 955 6.14 43.32 -11.21
CA SER A 955 5.80 42.93 -9.83
C SER A 955 6.43 41.58 -9.47
N LYS A 956 6.48 41.28 -8.17
CA LYS A 956 6.83 39.94 -7.68
C LYS A 956 5.60 39.02 -7.56
N GLU A 957 4.44 39.44 -8.07
CA GLU A 957 3.19 38.69 -7.92
C GLU A 957 2.94 37.72 -9.08
N VAL A 958 2.78 36.44 -8.76
CA VAL A 958 2.32 35.40 -9.69
C VAL A 958 0.91 34.98 -9.31
N GLN A 959 -0.02 35.07 -10.25
CA GLN A 959 -1.40 34.61 -10.06
C GLN A 959 -1.65 33.32 -10.84
N ILE A 960 -2.08 32.26 -10.15
CA ILE A 960 -2.55 31.02 -10.79
C ILE A 960 -4.07 30.90 -10.62
N THR A 961 -4.77 30.42 -11.66
CA THR A 961 -6.22 30.20 -11.63
C THR A 961 -6.48 28.71 -11.86
N ALA A 962 -6.89 27.98 -10.83
CA ALA A 962 -6.89 26.52 -10.82
C ALA A 962 -8.26 25.93 -10.47
N ARG A 963 -8.57 24.77 -11.08
CA ARG A 963 -9.74 23.96 -10.70
C ARG A 963 -9.38 23.10 -9.49
N LYS A 964 -10.32 22.95 -8.56
CA LYS A 964 -10.20 22.06 -7.40
C LYS A 964 -10.17 20.58 -7.86
N HIS A 965 -8.96 20.06 -8.04
CA HIS A 965 -8.62 18.68 -8.38
C HIS A 965 -7.41 18.20 -7.54
N GLY A 966 -7.51 17.00 -6.96
CA GLY A 966 -6.45 16.42 -6.13
C GLY A 966 -6.19 17.12 -4.78
N PRO A 967 -5.13 16.70 -4.05
CA PRO A 967 -4.82 17.19 -2.70
C PRO A 967 -4.33 18.63 -2.69
N VAL A 968 -3.40 19.01 -3.59
CA VAL A 968 -2.74 20.33 -3.61
C VAL A 968 -3.73 21.50 -3.76
N THR A 969 -4.62 21.44 -4.75
CA THR A 969 -5.61 22.53 -4.94
C THR A 969 -6.68 22.52 -3.83
N THR A 970 -6.96 21.35 -3.24
CA THR A 970 -7.83 21.23 -2.06
C THR A 970 -7.17 21.84 -0.81
N TYR A 971 -5.86 21.69 -0.65
CA TYR A 971 -5.08 22.36 0.39
C TYR A 971 -5.13 23.87 0.23
N LEU A 972 -4.75 24.38 -0.94
CA LEU A 972 -4.81 25.81 -1.27
C LEU A 972 -6.20 26.43 -1.04
N ARG A 973 -7.28 25.75 -1.44
CA ARG A 973 -8.67 26.22 -1.20
C ARG A 973 -9.05 26.22 0.29
N ASN A 974 -8.55 25.26 1.06
CA ASN A 974 -8.85 25.12 2.50
C ASN A 974 -7.88 25.89 3.42
N HIS A 975 -6.74 26.35 2.90
CA HIS A 975 -5.69 26.98 3.70
C HIS A 975 -6.17 28.22 4.45
N LYS A 976 -5.57 28.49 5.60
CA LYS A 976 -5.89 29.66 6.43
C LYS A 976 -4.85 30.75 6.13
N LEU A 977 -5.23 31.78 5.38
CA LEU A 977 -4.38 32.94 5.04
C LEU A 977 -3.82 33.75 6.24
N ARG A 978 -4.12 33.36 7.49
CA ARG A 978 -3.46 33.87 8.71
C ARG A 978 -2.23 33.06 9.13
N VAL A 979 -1.98 31.93 8.47
CA VAL A 979 -0.80 31.09 8.60
C VAL A 979 -0.01 31.29 7.32
N PRO A 980 1.27 31.74 7.37
CA PRO A 980 2.08 31.83 6.17
C PRO A 980 2.21 30.45 5.52
N LEU A 981 2.12 30.41 4.20
CA LEU A 981 2.38 29.23 3.39
C LEU A 981 3.42 29.67 2.35
N GLU A 982 4.63 29.18 2.50
CA GLU A 982 5.74 29.43 1.58
C GLU A 982 6.08 28.09 0.92
N VAL A 983 6.08 28.04 -0.40
CA VAL A 983 6.34 26.82 -1.18
C VAL A 983 7.52 27.04 -2.12
N GLU A 984 8.28 25.97 -2.40
CA GLU A 984 9.46 26.07 -3.25
C GLU A 984 9.07 26.15 -4.73
N VAL A 985 9.71 27.05 -5.47
CA VAL A 985 9.51 27.25 -6.91
C VAL A 985 10.61 26.50 -7.65
N LEU A 986 10.28 25.33 -8.19
CA LEU A 986 11.23 24.50 -8.92
C LEU A 986 11.62 25.11 -10.29
N GLY A 987 10.79 26.01 -10.82
CA GLY A 987 11.09 26.80 -12.02
C GLY A 987 9.84 27.19 -12.84
N PHE A 988 10.08 27.94 -13.92
CA PHE A 988 9.09 28.26 -14.95
C PHE A 988 9.39 27.50 -16.24
N GLY A 989 8.34 27.12 -16.98
CA GLY A 989 8.45 26.40 -18.26
C GLY A 989 7.26 26.63 -19.18
N GLY A 990 7.21 25.92 -20.31
CA GLY A 990 6.20 26.07 -21.37
C GLY A 990 6.82 26.44 -22.70
N GLU A 991 6.26 25.94 -23.80
CA GLU A 991 6.82 26.09 -25.15
C GLU A 991 6.77 27.55 -25.64
N GLU A 992 7.85 28.03 -26.26
CA GLU A 992 7.77 29.27 -27.06
C GLU A 992 6.80 29.13 -28.24
N GLY A 993 6.64 27.89 -28.75
CA GLY A 993 5.68 27.53 -29.78
C GLY A 993 4.22 27.81 -29.40
N PHE A 994 3.87 27.80 -28.11
CA PHE A 994 2.50 28.00 -27.62
C PHE A 994 2.16 29.48 -27.33
N ARG A 995 3.13 30.39 -27.45
CA ARG A 995 2.86 31.84 -27.41
C ARG A 995 2.11 32.29 -28.67
N ILE A 996 1.12 33.15 -28.49
CA ILE A 996 0.30 33.71 -29.55
C ILE A 996 1.11 34.82 -30.27
N PRO A 997 1.38 34.71 -31.58
CA PRO A 997 2.15 35.72 -32.30
C PRO A 997 1.50 37.11 -32.23
N LEU A 998 2.32 38.13 -31.92
CA LEU A 998 1.87 39.53 -31.84
C LEU A 998 1.97 40.27 -33.18
N GLU A 999 2.55 39.66 -34.21
CA GLU A 999 2.71 40.27 -35.53
C GLU A 999 1.38 40.35 -36.31
N PRO A 1000 0.98 41.53 -36.82
CA PRO A 1000 -0.31 41.69 -37.51
C PRO A 1000 -0.43 41.01 -38.89
N GLN A 1001 0.65 40.42 -39.44
CA GLN A 1001 0.69 39.96 -40.84
C GLN A 1001 0.96 38.46 -40.96
N GLY A 1002 -0.03 37.71 -41.44
CA GLY A 1002 0.16 36.34 -41.95
C GLY A 1002 -0.91 35.34 -41.50
N HIS A 1003 -1.08 35.17 -40.20
CA HIS A 1003 -1.81 34.03 -39.63
C HIS A 1003 -2.93 34.46 -38.65
N ARG A 1004 -4.09 33.80 -38.73
CA ARG A 1004 -5.15 33.92 -37.71
C ARG A 1004 -4.86 32.94 -36.57
N SER A 1005 -4.75 33.45 -35.35
CA SER A 1005 -4.53 32.63 -34.14
C SER A 1005 -5.87 32.22 -33.53
N ILE A 1006 -6.12 30.92 -33.42
CA ILE A 1006 -7.40 30.38 -32.93
C ILE A 1006 -7.13 29.55 -31.69
N PHE A 1007 -7.60 30.02 -30.54
CA PHE A 1007 -7.41 29.33 -29.27
C PHE A 1007 -8.66 28.54 -28.90
N ILE A 1008 -8.51 27.26 -28.58
CA ILE A 1008 -9.60 26.38 -28.14
C ILE A 1008 -9.35 25.98 -26.69
N ALA A 1009 -10.17 26.53 -25.79
CA ALA A 1009 -10.02 26.40 -24.34
C ALA A 1009 -11.17 25.59 -23.72
N ALA A 1010 -10.89 24.84 -22.65
CA ALA A 1010 -11.94 24.22 -21.83
C ALA A 1010 -11.71 24.40 -20.33
N GLY A 1011 -12.73 24.90 -19.61
CA GLY A 1011 -12.62 25.14 -18.18
C GLY A 1011 -11.53 26.17 -17.86
N VAL A 1012 -10.57 25.77 -17.03
CA VAL A 1012 -9.40 26.59 -16.65
C VAL A 1012 -8.33 26.68 -17.74
N GLY A 1013 -8.41 25.90 -18.83
CA GLY A 1013 -7.49 26.01 -19.98
C GLY A 1013 -7.54 27.35 -20.74
N ILE A 1014 -8.27 28.34 -20.22
CA ILE A 1014 -8.16 29.75 -20.61
C ILE A 1014 -6.89 30.42 -20.05
N THR A 1015 -6.26 29.86 -19.01
CA THR A 1015 -5.13 30.50 -18.31
C THR A 1015 -3.95 30.94 -19.18
N PRO A 1016 -3.53 30.23 -20.24
CA PRO A 1016 -2.46 30.71 -21.12
C PRO A 1016 -2.84 32.00 -21.85
N VAL A 1017 -4.13 32.18 -22.17
CA VAL A 1017 -4.66 33.39 -22.80
C VAL A 1017 -4.75 34.54 -21.79
N LEU A 1018 -5.08 34.27 -20.52
CA LEU A 1018 -5.22 35.33 -19.50
C LEU A 1018 -3.94 36.16 -19.32
N ALA A 1019 -2.77 35.51 -19.28
CA ALA A 1019 -1.49 36.20 -19.21
C ALA A 1019 -1.11 36.95 -20.49
N GLN A 1020 -1.59 36.49 -21.66
CA GLN A 1020 -1.27 37.06 -22.98
C GLN A 1020 -2.28 38.13 -23.43
N ALA A 1021 -3.48 38.17 -22.85
CA ALA A 1021 -4.59 39.02 -23.28
C ALA A 1021 -4.27 40.51 -23.38
N PRO A 1022 -3.52 41.15 -22.45
CA PRO A 1022 -3.14 42.56 -22.59
C PRO A 1022 -2.34 42.84 -23.88
N ALA A 1023 -1.36 41.98 -24.19
CA ALA A 1023 -0.53 42.13 -25.39
C ALA A 1023 -1.34 41.86 -26.68
N ILE A 1024 -2.19 40.84 -26.68
CA ILE A 1024 -3.09 40.49 -27.81
C ILE A 1024 -4.02 41.66 -28.15
N LEU A 1025 -4.64 42.26 -27.13
CA LEU A 1025 -5.58 43.38 -27.29
C LEU A 1025 -4.85 44.67 -27.71
N GLN A 1026 -3.66 44.95 -27.16
CA GLN A 1026 -2.84 46.11 -27.51
C GLN A 1026 -2.37 46.07 -28.97
N HIS A 1027 -1.89 44.91 -29.44
CA HIS A 1027 -1.37 44.74 -30.81
C HIS A 1027 -2.48 44.48 -31.85
N LYS A 1028 -3.74 44.31 -31.41
CA LYS A 1028 -4.91 44.01 -32.27
C LYS A 1028 -4.70 42.77 -33.16
N VAL A 1029 -4.12 41.73 -32.57
CA VAL A 1029 -3.83 40.45 -33.24
C VAL A 1029 -5.11 39.86 -33.83
N LEU A 1030 -5.00 39.19 -34.99
CA LEU A 1030 -6.10 38.42 -35.60
C LEU A 1030 -6.38 37.15 -34.79
N PHE A 1031 -7.01 37.33 -33.63
CA PHE A 1031 -7.27 36.32 -32.61
C PHE A 1031 -8.75 35.89 -32.57
N THR A 1032 -9.01 34.63 -32.22
CA THR A 1032 -10.36 34.13 -31.95
C THR A 1032 -10.31 33.06 -30.86
N LEU A 1033 -11.18 33.17 -29.86
CA LEU A 1033 -11.27 32.25 -28.73
C LEU A 1033 -12.56 31.42 -28.81
N LEU A 1034 -12.42 30.10 -28.85
CA LEU A 1034 -13.51 29.13 -28.71
C LEU A 1034 -13.39 28.48 -27.32
N TRP A 1035 -14.16 28.95 -26.35
CA TRP A 1035 -14.05 28.52 -24.95
C TRP A 1035 -15.26 27.66 -24.55
N THR A 1036 -15.03 26.53 -23.88
CA THR A 1036 -16.10 25.67 -23.35
C THR A 1036 -16.14 25.69 -21.81
N LEU A 1037 -17.29 26.00 -21.23
CA LEU A 1037 -17.55 26.01 -19.78
C LEU A 1037 -18.75 25.14 -19.39
N ARG A 1038 -18.84 24.84 -18.08
CA ARG A 1038 -20.08 24.40 -17.42
C ARG A 1038 -20.87 25.62 -16.95
N TYR A 1039 -22.18 25.49 -16.82
CA TYR A 1039 -23.04 26.55 -16.29
C TYR A 1039 -22.55 27.07 -14.92
N ASP A 1040 -22.19 26.17 -14.02
CA ASP A 1040 -21.70 26.49 -12.67
C ASP A 1040 -20.35 27.23 -12.65
N ASP A 1041 -19.62 27.20 -13.77
CA ASP A 1041 -18.33 27.89 -13.92
C ASP A 1041 -18.46 29.21 -14.70
N LEU A 1042 -19.67 29.64 -15.12
CA LEU A 1042 -19.89 30.92 -15.82
C LEU A 1042 -19.32 32.17 -15.12
N PRO A 1043 -19.29 32.29 -13.77
CA PRO A 1043 -18.66 33.44 -13.11
C PRO A 1043 -17.17 33.63 -13.44
N LEU A 1044 -16.46 32.58 -13.87
CA LEU A 1044 -15.09 32.71 -14.38
C LEU A 1044 -15.04 33.54 -15.68
N ALA A 1045 -16.07 33.46 -16.52
CA ALA A 1045 -16.18 34.27 -17.73
C ALA A 1045 -16.48 35.74 -17.40
N SER A 1046 -17.40 36.02 -16.48
CA SER A 1046 -17.69 37.39 -16.01
C SER A 1046 -16.45 38.07 -15.38
N ASP A 1047 -15.70 37.36 -14.54
CA ASP A 1047 -14.41 37.84 -14.01
C ASP A 1047 -13.35 38.03 -15.11
N THR A 1048 -13.24 37.09 -16.04
CA THR A 1048 -12.28 37.17 -17.17
C THR A 1048 -12.53 38.41 -18.05
N PHE A 1049 -13.78 38.67 -18.43
CA PHE A 1049 -14.13 39.77 -19.33
C PHE A 1049 -14.14 41.14 -18.64
N SER A 1050 -14.49 41.20 -17.35
CA SER A 1050 -14.37 42.45 -16.57
C SER A 1050 -12.93 42.87 -16.33
N ARG A 1051 -11.99 41.91 -16.19
CA ARG A 1051 -10.55 42.19 -16.09
C ARG A 1051 -9.85 42.44 -17.43
N ASN A 1052 -10.40 41.95 -18.54
CA ASN A 1052 -9.83 42.10 -19.89
C ASN A 1052 -10.84 42.72 -20.88
N PRO A 1053 -11.12 44.04 -20.78
CA PRO A 1053 -12.07 44.72 -21.66
C PRO A 1053 -11.75 44.52 -23.14
N GLY A 1054 -12.72 44.00 -23.90
CA GLY A 1054 -12.59 43.69 -25.32
C GLY A 1054 -12.30 42.22 -25.66
N LEU A 1055 -11.80 41.41 -24.72
CA LEU A 1055 -11.59 39.97 -24.95
C LEU A 1055 -12.90 39.23 -25.26
N ALA A 1056 -14.00 39.66 -24.65
CA ALA A 1056 -15.35 39.13 -24.89
C ALA A 1056 -15.74 39.16 -26.38
N ASN A 1057 -15.46 40.27 -27.08
CA ASN A 1057 -15.78 40.45 -28.50
C ASN A 1057 -15.05 39.46 -29.42
N LEU A 1058 -13.95 38.86 -28.96
CA LEU A 1058 -13.16 37.85 -29.66
C LEU A 1058 -13.56 36.41 -29.28
N THR A 1059 -14.56 36.25 -28.41
CA THR A 1059 -14.89 34.98 -27.75
C THR A 1059 -16.25 34.42 -28.19
N THR A 1060 -16.25 33.15 -28.60
CA THR A 1060 -17.45 32.30 -28.59
C THR A 1060 -17.41 31.37 -27.39
N LEU A 1061 -18.44 31.41 -26.54
CA LEU A 1061 -18.53 30.63 -25.31
C LEU A 1061 -19.56 29.52 -25.43
N PHE A 1062 -19.09 28.26 -25.42
CA PHE A 1062 -19.91 27.06 -25.43
C PHE A 1062 -20.27 26.65 -23.99
N VAL A 1063 -21.56 26.70 -23.65
CA VAL A 1063 -22.06 26.48 -22.28
C VAL A 1063 -22.73 25.12 -22.17
N THR A 1064 -22.34 24.36 -21.14
CA THR A 1064 -22.75 22.96 -20.94
C THR A 1064 -23.34 22.71 -19.55
N GLY A 1065 -24.24 21.73 -19.43
CA GLY A 1065 -24.98 21.43 -18.20
C GLY A 1065 -26.45 21.87 -18.28
N GLN A 1066 -27.19 21.75 -17.18
CA GLN A 1066 -28.53 22.35 -17.08
C GLN A 1066 -28.40 23.83 -16.67
N PRO A 1067 -29.09 24.76 -17.35
CA PRO A 1067 -29.05 26.16 -16.95
C PRO A 1067 -29.84 26.37 -15.65
N GLY A 1068 -29.25 27.14 -14.73
CA GLY A 1068 -29.98 27.78 -13.64
C GLY A 1068 -30.81 28.98 -14.14
N LYS A 1069 -31.10 29.93 -13.25
CA LYS A 1069 -31.65 31.23 -13.64
C LYS A 1069 -30.74 31.90 -14.68
N GLY A 1070 -31.30 32.34 -15.81
CA GLY A 1070 -30.55 32.83 -16.98
C GLY A 1070 -29.69 34.07 -16.78
N GLU A 1071 -29.88 34.79 -15.67
CA GLU A 1071 -29.24 36.06 -15.28
C GLU A 1071 -27.71 36.12 -15.56
N LEU A 1072 -26.99 35.01 -15.38
CA LEU A 1072 -25.54 34.88 -15.63
C LEU A 1072 -25.15 34.78 -17.11
N VAL A 1073 -26.02 34.19 -17.95
CA VAL A 1073 -25.76 34.15 -19.39
C VAL A 1073 -26.01 35.52 -20.01
N ASP A 1074 -27.08 36.18 -19.58
CA ASP A 1074 -27.42 37.53 -20.01
C ASP A 1074 -26.31 38.53 -19.62
N GLU A 1075 -25.53 38.26 -18.55
CA GLU A 1075 -24.33 39.02 -18.18
C GLU A 1075 -23.18 38.84 -19.17
N VAL A 1076 -22.88 37.60 -19.53
CA VAL A 1076 -21.80 37.29 -20.49
C VAL A 1076 -22.13 37.76 -21.91
N GLU A 1077 -23.40 37.63 -22.33
CA GLU A 1077 -23.88 38.18 -23.60
C GLU A 1077 -23.79 39.73 -23.59
N ARG A 1078 -24.14 40.40 -22.48
CA ARG A 1078 -23.95 41.87 -22.29
C ARG A 1078 -22.48 42.31 -22.28
N ALA A 1079 -21.53 41.44 -21.93
CA ALA A 1079 -20.10 41.74 -22.02
C ALA A 1079 -19.57 41.73 -23.47
N GLY A 1080 -20.35 41.24 -24.43
CA GLY A 1080 -20.00 41.19 -25.86
C GLY A 1080 -19.60 39.81 -26.40
N ALA A 1081 -19.66 38.76 -25.57
CA ALA A 1081 -19.30 37.40 -25.98
C ALA A 1081 -20.46 36.65 -26.65
N ARG A 1082 -20.17 35.89 -27.72
CA ARG A 1082 -21.18 35.06 -28.40
C ARG A 1082 -21.41 33.76 -27.64
N VAL A 1083 -22.52 33.65 -26.91
CA VAL A 1083 -22.85 32.44 -26.13
C VAL A 1083 -23.60 31.40 -26.98
N VAL A 1084 -23.18 30.14 -26.89
CA VAL A 1084 -23.75 28.98 -27.58
C VAL A 1084 -24.13 27.92 -26.54
N LYS A 1085 -25.42 27.65 -26.38
CA LYS A 1085 -25.99 26.81 -25.30
C LYS A 1085 -25.92 25.30 -25.61
N ARG A 1086 -24.76 24.82 -26.10
CA ARG A 1086 -24.42 23.41 -26.38
C ARG A 1086 -22.91 23.16 -26.24
N ARG A 1087 -22.49 21.90 -26.34
CA ARG A 1087 -21.06 21.54 -26.56
C ARG A 1087 -20.58 22.05 -27.92
N ILE A 1088 -19.29 22.35 -28.02
CA ILE A 1088 -18.57 22.51 -29.30
C ILE A 1088 -18.58 21.19 -30.10
N GLY A 1089 -18.62 21.30 -31.43
CA GLY A 1089 -18.52 20.18 -32.37
C GLY A 1089 -17.65 20.54 -33.59
N PRO A 1090 -17.47 19.61 -34.55
CA PRO A 1090 -16.61 19.84 -35.71
C PRO A 1090 -17.07 21.03 -36.57
N ASP A 1091 -18.39 21.20 -36.75
CA ASP A 1091 -18.97 22.28 -37.55
C ASP A 1091 -18.59 23.69 -37.07
N ASP A 1092 -18.29 23.87 -35.78
CA ASP A 1092 -17.83 25.14 -35.20
C ASP A 1092 -16.40 25.51 -35.61
N ILE A 1093 -15.62 24.50 -36.03
CA ILE A 1093 -14.19 24.59 -36.33
C ILE A 1093 -13.96 24.56 -37.84
N GLU A 1094 -14.80 23.82 -38.60
CA GLU A 1094 -14.72 23.69 -40.05
C GLU A 1094 -14.68 25.05 -40.76
N SER A 1095 -15.42 26.05 -40.25
CA SER A 1095 -15.46 27.42 -40.78
C SER A 1095 -14.14 28.21 -40.68
N PHE A 1096 -13.11 27.64 -40.05
CA PHE A 1096 -11.79 28.24 -39.88
C PHE A 1096 -10.65 27.52 -40.62
N LYS A 1097 -10.90 26.30 -41.11
CA LYS A 1097 -9.89 25.50 -41.82
C LYS A 1097 -9.42 26.17 -43.12
N GLY A 1098 -8.18 25.90 -43.51
CA GLY A 1098 -7.54 26.45 -44.72
C GLY A 1098 -7.29 27.96 -44.73
N GLN A 1099 -7.75 28.74 -43.73
CA GLN A 1099 -7.62 30.20 -43.68
C GLN A 1099 -6.23 30.69 -43.20
N ASN A 1100 -5.18 29.93 -43.53
CA ASN A 1100 -3.81 30.11 -43.03
C ASN A 1100 -3.74 30.23 -41.49
N ALA A 1101 -4.66 29.55 -40.78
CA ALA A 1101 -4.80 29.65 -39.34
C ALA A 1101 -3.73 28.86 -38.58
N ARG A 1102 -3.54 29.20 -37.30
CA ARG A 1102 -2.78 28.41 -36.33
C ARG A 1102 -3.67 28.14 -35.12
N PHE A 1103 -3.90 26.87 -34.84
CA PHE A 1103 -4.75 26.42 -33.73
C PHE A 1103 -3.90 26.18 -32.48
N PHE A 1104 -4.38 26.67 -31.35
CA PHE A 1104 -3.76 26.53 -30.03
C PHE A 1104 -4.77 25.85 -29.11
N LEU A 1105 -4.47 24.65 -28.59
CA LEU A 1105 -5.42 23.87 -27.79
C LEU A 1105 -4.95 23.78 -26.33
N CYS A 1106 -5.85 24.10 -25.39
CA CYS A 1106 -5.67 23.84 -23.96
C CYS A 1106 -7.01 23.34 -23.39
N THR A 1107 -7.19 22.02 -23.40
CA THR A 1107 -8.46 21.37 -23.04
C THR A 1107 -8.22 20.06 -22.27
N ALA A 1108 -9.27 19.50 -21.66
CA ALA A 1108 -9.16 18.20 -21.01
C ALA A 1108 -8.93 17.08 -22.05
N PRO A 1109 -8.17 16.00 -21.73
CA PRO A 1109 -7.73 14.98 -22.70
C PRO A 1109 -8.83 14.39 -23.60
N ALA A 1110 -10.05 14.19 -23.08
CA ALA A 1110 -11.18 13.67 -23.84
C ALA A 1110 -11.74 14.64 -24.91
N LEU A 1111 -11.45 15.94 -24.81
CA LEU A 1111 -11.72 16.92 -25.87
C LEU A 1111 -10.48 17.14 -26.74
N LEU A 1112 -9.26 17.08 -26.18
CA LEU A 1112 -8.01 17.16 -26.93
C LEU A 1112 -7.95 16.06 -28.01
N SER A 1113 -8.17 14.79 -27.63
CA SER A 1113 -8.20 13.66 -28.57
C SER A 1113 -9.30 13.75 -29.65
N ALA A 1114 -10.41 14.42 -29.35
CA ALA A 1114 -11.43 14.72 -30.36
C ALA A 1114 -10.98 15.83 -31.32
N LEU A 1115 -10.32 16.87 -30.80
CA LEU A 1115 -9.78 17.99 -31.56
C LEU A 1115 -8.65 17.56 -32.51
N GLU A 1116 -7.77 16.63 -32.10
CA GLU A 1116 -6.75 16.03 -32.96
C GLU A 1116 -7.37 15.38 -34.21
N GLY A 1117 -8.47 14.63 -34.04
CA GLY A 1117 -9.22 14.04 -35.16
C GLY A 1117 -9.95 15.09 -36.01
N TRP A 1118 -10.45 16.16 -35.40
CA TRP A 1118 -11.17 17.23 -36.13
C TRP A 1118 -10.25 18.18 -36.89
N LEU A 1119 -9.01 18.38 -36.44
CA LEU A 1119 -8.00 19.29 -37.00
C LEU A 1119 -6.92 18.58 -37.83
N TYR A 1120 -7.17 17.34 -38.27
CA TYR A 1120 -6.24 16.58 -39.10
C TYR A 1120 -5.82 17.36 -40.36
N GLY A 1121 -4.51 17.64 -40.47
CA GLY A 1121 -3.90 18.39 -41.58
C GLY A 1121 -3.69 19.89 -41.33
N GLU A 1122 -4.20 20.44 -40.22
CA GLU A 1122 -4.02 21.86 -39.85
C GLU A 1122 -2.76 22.12 -39.02
N LYS A 1123 -2.35 23.40 -38.92
CA LYS A 1123 -1.26 23.83 -38.03
C LYS A 1123 -1.73 23.93 -36.57
N VAL A 1124 -1.62 22.82 -35.84
CA VAL A 1124 -1.99 22.71 -34.42
C VAL A 1124 -0.77 22.82 -33.51
N VAL A 1125 -0.92 23.50 -32.38
CA VAL A 1125 -0.06 23.43 -31.18
C VAL A 1125 -0.98 23.14 -29.99
N TRP A 1126 -0.53 22.35 -29.02
CA TRP A 1126 -1.33 22.04 -27.84
C TRP A 1126 -0.47 21.84 -26.60
N GLU A 1127 -1.02 22.16 -25.43
CA GLU A 1127 -0.47 21.80 -24.13
C GLU A 1127 -1.48 20.91 -23.40
N ASP A 1128 -1.04 19.73 -22.93
CA ASP A 1128 -1.85 18.87 -22.05
C ASP A 1128 -1.62 19.22 -20.58
N PHE A 1129 -2.71 19.31 -19.83
CA PHE A 1129 -2.75 19.58 -18.39
C PHE A 1129 -3.50 18.45 -17.65
N GLY A 1130 -3.34 17.21 -18.12
CA GLY A 1130 -3.94 15.98 -17.58
C GLY A 1130 -3.38 15.53 -16.22
N TYR A 1131 -3.51 16.37 -15.18
CA TYR A 1131 -3.05 16.12 -13.81
C TYR A 1131 -4.19 15.75 -12.83
#